data_AF-H1Q254-F1
#
_entry.id   AF-H1Q254-F1
#
_cell.length_a   1.000
_cell.length_b   1.000
_cell.length_c   1.000
_cell.angle_alpha   90.00
_cell.angle_beta   90.00
_cell.angle_gamma   90.00
#
_symmetry.space_group_name_H-M   'P 1'
#
loop_
_entity.id
_entity.type
_entity.pdbx_description
1 polymer ?
#
loop_
_entity_poly.entity_id
_entity_poly.type
_entity_poly.pdbx_seq_one_letter_code
_entity_poly.pdbx_strand_id
1 'polypeptide(L)'
;MKRNIFNQYISASDFKGLFVSEMLWNNPLGATQLPEITIEDKTFHIKEIAERNGFQILQCHVEDIPSSAMCKKIDHKIRKNAENYICIFMVSSTVHHLWVAPVKKVEKRDIVLVEYDSLDKAGFLFEKMEALSFTLEDNPTILDIIAKVQAAFLINSEKITKDFYAGFKKEHSNFAKFISGIDDHIDDKQNKNKQWYTSVMLNRLMFCYFIQKKEFLDGDVDYLRHKLEWTRQQDGENRFFNKFYKGFLVNLFHDGLNAPKHSHEFEKIYGRIPYLNGGMFDVHQIEREYANLDIADEAFISLFDFFDKWHWHLDDRMTASGRDINPDVLGYIFEQYINDRAQMGAYYTKEDITEYIGRNTIVPYLMSTVKRKDEKHFHANSELWQYLKESGDKYIFDAMKKGVDQTIPEEIAIGLDTTKPNLLERRCHWNERTPEALALPTEIWRETIERLQRYNNIKEKIVKGEITDVNDFITYNLNIRQFVTDYLAHTQDHLFVKHFYHALQHVTILDPTCGSGAFLFAALNILEPLYEVCINRMQEFNAKNSQLFKQELQEIEHKYRSNIQYFIYKSIILRNLYGVDIMVEATEIAKLRLFLKMVAVVEVDKRDPNLGLDPLPDIDFNIRCGNTLVGYATQKELERDLVQGDMFAIEEFKAKVNDEMDKVARTYDIFKNIQLKQTEDMAAFKHAKHELKERLTQLNDLLNHKMFGAVGTAADYEAWYQLHQPFHWLAEFYDIINDHGGFDVIIGNPPYVENRPSNIRYRILHYETIACGNLYAFTLEREYSLINEKGLMGNIVPVSIMSTPGYVNLRKFIHKKGTSYFSSYNIHPCCLFEGVHPRLAIVINTLDSINNDVYVSQYYKWTVSERSILFRKCCYIKLALELVDSSINRSFPKISNNIQNQILLKIKREKKPIGYYQMKQGVSFWYRRAFGAFILFYDKKPLMFDEYGHQIVPTELKELVFDEKYQDIILAVYHSSLFYWFTYSFSDCRNINKPEVEDFQINLDTCKQNYSRLLGSLSLKLSKDLQANSQFLEYNYSSGWRRFQAFYPRKSKPIIDEIDKLLARHYGFTEEELDFIINYDIKYRMGDELNEE
;
A
#
# COMPACT_ATOMS: atom_id res chain seq x y z
N MET A 1 37.27 9.83 -2.44
CA MET A 1 37.99 9.64 -3.73
C MET A 1 37.85 10.88 -4.61
N LYS A 2 38.88 11.30 -5.38
CA LYS A 2 38.79 12.42 -6.35
C LYS A 2 38.28 11.95 -7.72
N ARG A 3 37.51 12.77 -8.44
CA ARG A 3 36.91 12.42 -9.76
C ARG A 3 37.92 11.97 -10.81
N ASN A 4 39.12 12.56 -10.84
CA ASN A 4 40.15 12.18 -11.80
C ASN A 4 40.67 10.75 -11.56
N ILE A 5 40.79 10.31 -10.30
CA ILE A 5 41.23 8.96 -9.94
C ILE A 5 40.14 7.95 -10.33
N PHE A 6 38.88 8.27 -10.04
CA PHE A 6 37.74 7.45 -10.49
C PHE A 6 37.73 7.27 -12.01
N ASN A 7 37.84 8.37 -12.78
CA ASN A 7 37.86 8.31 -14.24
C ASN A 7 39.03 7.46 -14.78
N GLN A 8 40.17 7.42 -14.09
CA GLN A 8 41.30 6.56 -14.46
C GLN A 8 40.95 5.07 -14.31
N TYR A 9 40.41 4.66 -13.16
CA TYR A 9 39.99 3.27 -12.94
C TYR A 9 38.87 2.85 -13.90
N ILE A 10 37.88 3.72 -14.14
CA ILE A 10 36.82 3.46 -15.12
C ILE A 10 37.40 3.28 -16.52
N SER A 11 38.27 4.19 -16.98
CA SER A 11 38.85 4.10 -18.33
C SER A 11 39.75 2.87 -18.51
N ALA A 12 40.44 2.45 -17.44
CA ALA A 12 41.28 1.25 -17.44
C ALA A 12 40.48 -0.04 -17.22
N SER A 13 39.19 0.05 -16.91
CA SER A 13 38.35 -1.06 -16.46
C SER A 13 38.93 -1.85 -15.26
N ASP A 14 39.71 -1.17 -14.41
CA ASP A 14 40.31 -1.77 -13.21
C ASP A 14 39.37 -1.62 -12.01
N PHE A 15 38.28 -2.39 -12.02
CA PHE A 15 37.31 -2.38 -10.93
C PHE A 15 37.84 -3.04 -9.67
N LYS A 16 38.77 -4.00 -9.79
CA LYS A 16 39.41 -4.59 -8.61
C LYS A 16 40.23 -3.55 -7.86
N GLY A 17 41.03 -2.75 -8.57
CA GLY A 17 41.76 -1.61 -8.02
C GLY A 17 40.82 -0.60 -7.36
N LEU A 18 39.72 -0.23 -8.04
CA LEU A 18 38.71 0.69 -7.51
C LEU A 18 38.11 0.20 -6.19
N PHE A 19 37.58 -1.03 -6.14
CA PHE A 19 36.87 -1.53 -4.96
C PHE A 19 37.83 -1.86 -3.80
N VAL A 20 38.95 -2.53 -4.09
CA VAL A 20 39.87 -2.99 -3.03
C VAL A 20 40.77 -1.86 -2.54
N SER A 21 41.35 -1.07 -3.45
CA SER A 21 42.38 -0.07 -3.10
C SER A 21 41.79 1.28 -2.68
N GLU A 22 40.74 1.76 -3.36
CA GLU A 22 40.16 3.08 -3.07
C GLU A 22 38.96 3.00 -2.12
N MET A 23 38.14 1.94 -2.21
CA MET A 23 36.89 1.80 -1.44
C MET A 23 37.01 0.84 -0.25
N LEU A 24 38.19 0.24 -0.03
CA LEU A 24 38.52 -0.67 1.06
C LEU A 24 37.64 -1.93 1.14
N TRP A 25 37.25 -2.52 0.02
CA TRP A 25 36.63 -3.86 -0.03
C TRP A 25 37.69 -4.97 0.17
N ASN A 26 37.25 -6.17 0.57
CA ASN A 26 38.15 -7.31 0.73
C ASN A 26 38.46 -7.98 -0.62
N ASN A 27 39.59 -8.66 -0.68
CA ASN A 27 39.83 -9.61 -1.77
C ASN A 27 38.90 -10.83 -1.59
N PRO A 28 38.39 -11.41 -2.68
CA PRO A 28 37.55 -12.61 -2.62
C PRO A 28 38.22 -13.77 -1.89
N LEU A 29 37.46 -14.48 -1.05
CA LEU A 29 37.92 -15.65 -0.32
C LEU A 29 37.50 -16.93 -1.05
N GLY A 30 38.39 -17.53 -1.83
CA GLY A 30 38.16 -18.83 -2.49
C GLY A 30 38.08 -18.77 -4.02
N ALA A 31 37.22 -19.61 -4.61
CA ALA A 31 37.06 -19.71 -6.05
C ALA A 31 36.33 -18.48 -6.61
N THR A 32 37.04 -17.67 -7.40
CA THR A 32 36.51 -16.41 -7.95
C THR A 32 35.62 -16.59 -9.17
N GLN A 33 35.63 -17.76 -9.82
CA GLN A 33 34.84 -17.99 -11.03
C GLN A 33 33.49 -18.60 -10.67
N LEU A 34 32.39 -17.94 -11.05
CA LEU A 34 31.05 -18.51 -10.92
C LEU A 34 30.83 -19.59 -12.01
N PRO A 35 29.93 -20.57 -11.78
CA PRO A 35 29.47 -21.50 -12.81
C PRO A 35 29.05 -20.79 -14.09
N GLU A 36 29.36 -21.37 -15.25
CA GLU A 36 28.99 -20.80 -16.54
C GLU A 36 27.47 -20.63 -16.65
N ILE A 37 27.05 -19.43 -17.06
CA ILE A 37 25.64 -19.10 -17.24
C ILE A 37 25.40 -19.01 -18.75
N THR A 38 24.66 -19.99 -19.29
CA THR A 38 24.22 -19.98 -20.69
C THR A 38 22.74 -19.63 -20.77
N ILE A 39 22.41 -18.58 -21.53
CA ILE A 39 21.04 -18.11 -21.78
C ILE A 39 20.94 -17.73 -23.26
N GLU A 40 19.98 -18.30 -23.99
CA GLU A 40 19.72 -17.99 -25.41
C GLU A 40 21.00 -18.06 -26.27
N ASP A 41 21.74 -19.17 -26.14
CA ASP A 41 23.00 -19.45 -26.85
C ASP A 41 24.18 -18.49 -26.57
N LYS A 42 24.03 -17.56 -25.63
CA LYS A 42 25.13 -16.73 -25.10
C LYS A 42 25.64 -17.26 -23.77
N THR A 43 26.96 -17.36 -23.62
CA THR A 43 27.61 -17.81 -22.37
C THR A 43 28.30 -16.65 -21.67
N PHE A 44 27.99 -16.47 -20.39
CA PHE A 44 28.52 -15.41 -19.55
C PHE A 44 29.52 -15.99 -18.55
N HIS A 45 30.77 -15.50 -18.62
CA HIS A 45 31.85 -15.89 -17.72
C HIS A 45 32.01 -14.85 -16.60
N ILE A 46 31.26 -15.05 -15.52
CA ILE A 46 31.20 -14.09 -14.41
C ILE A 46 32.26 -14.43 -13.35
N LYS A 47 33.02 -13.41 -12.96
CA LYS A 47 34.10 -13.52 -11.98
C LYS A 47 33.92 -12.54 -10.82
N GLU A 48 34.11 -13.02 -9.60
CA GLU A 48 34.19 -12.22 -8.40
C GLU A 48 35.55 -11.52 -8.28
N ILE A 49 35.52 -10.21 -8.00
CA ILE A 49 36.71 -9.35 -7.91
C ILE A 49 36.93 -8.71 -6.55
N ALA A 50 35.88 -8.53 -5.77
CA ALA A 50 35.93 -8.04 -4.41
C ALA A 50 34.74 -8.59 -3.61
N GLU A 51 34.88 -8.69 -2.29
CA GLU A 51 33.79 -9.11 -1.40
C GLU A 51 33.82 -8.33 -0.09
N ARG A 52 32.71 -8.33 0.63
CA ARG A 52 32.68 -7.95 2.04
C ARG A 52 31.49 -8.61 2.74
N ASN A 53 31.78 -9.45 3.74
CA ASN A 53 30.78 -10.12 4.58
C ASN A 53 29.67 -10.83 3.77
N GLY A 54 30.04 -11.44 2.63
CA GLY A 54 29.12 -12.17 1.75
C GLY A 54 28.41 -11.32 0.69
N PHE A 55 28.68 -10.01 0.62
CA PHE A 55 28.28 -9.18 -0.54
C PHE A 55 29.40 -9.22 -1.58
N GLN A 56 29.06 -9.54 -2.84
CA GLN A 56 30.06 -9.82 -3.88
C GLN A 56 30.06 -8.77 -4.99
N ILE A 57 31.26 -8.35 -5.42
CA ILE A 57 31.45 -7.54 -6.63
C ILE A 57 31.88 -8.48 -7.75
N LEU A 58 31.06 -8.54 -8.80
CA LEU A 58 31.21 -9.43 -9.93
C LEU A 58 31.53 -8.61 -11.19
N GLN A 59 32.29 -9.21 -12.10
CA GLN A 59 32.57 -8.64 -13.41
C GLN A 59 32.39 -9.68 -14.53
N CYS A 60 32.02 -9.22 -15.72
CA CYS A 60 31.90 -10.05 -16.91
C CYS A 60 32.27 -9.25 -18.17
N HIS A 61 33.18 -9.77 -18.98
CA HIS A 61 33.43 -9.25 -20.31
C HIS A 61 32.35 -9.73 -21.27
N VAL A 62 31.85 -8.83 -22.11
CA VAL A 62 30.82 -9.11 -23.11
C VAL A 62 31.20 -8.48 -24.45
N GLU A 63 30.68 -9.05 -25.54
CA GLU A 63 30.80 -8.45 -26.87
C GLU A 63 29.90 -7.20 -26.97
N ASP A 64 28.65 -7.34 -26.51
CA ASP A 64 27.67 -6.27 -26.43
C ASP A 64 27.06 -6.19 -25.02
N ILE A 65 26.69 -4.99 -24.57
CA ILE A 65 26.01 -4.81 -23.29
C ILE A 65 24.68 -5.60 -23.26
N PRO A 66 24.43 -6.42 -22.23
CA PRO A 66 23.21 -7.20 -22.15
C PRO A 66 21.98 -6.31 -21.95
N SER A 67 20.88 -6.65 -22.62
CA SER A 67 19.59 -5.97 -22.41
C SER A 67 19.06 -6.18 -21.00
N SER A 68 18.09 -5.36 -20.56
CA SER A 68 17.44 -5.53 -19.24
C SER A 68 16.77 -6.89 -19.07
N ALA A 69 16.07 -7.36 -20.11
CA ALA A 69 15.47 -8.69 -20.10
C ALA A 69 16.52 -9.80 -19.91
N MET A 70 17.68 -9.67 -20.57
CA MET A 70 18.80 -10.59 -20.38
C MET A 70 19.38 -10.48 -18.96
N CYS A 71 19.54 -9.27 -18.43
CA CYS A 71 20.02 -9.04 -17.06
C CYS A 71 19.12 -9.68 -16.00
N LYS A 72 17.79 -9.66 -16.18
CA LYS A 72 16.85 -10.34 -15.27
C LYS A 72 17.02 -11.87 -15.29
N LYS A 73 17.20 -12.45 -16.48
CA LYS A 73 17.49 -13.89 -16.64
C LYS A 73 18.83 -14.26 -16.01
N ILE A 74 19.85 -13.42 -16.20
CA ILE A 74 21.17 -13.58 -15.59
C ILE A 74 21.07 -13.51 -14.06
N ASP A 75 20.40 -12.51 -13.49
CA ASP A 75 20.21 -12.38 -12.03
C ASP A 75 19.52 -13.62 -11.44
N HIS A 76 18.50 -14.17 -12.09
CA HIS A 76 17.87 -15.43 -11.65
C HIS A 76 18.88 -16.59 -11.53
N LYS A 77 19.88 -16.67 -12.42
CA LYS A 77 20.92 -17.70 -12.38
C LYS A 77 22.03 -17.36 -11.38
N ILE A 78 22.45 -16.08 -11.30
CA ILE A 78 23.49 -15.61 -10.36
C ILE A 78 23.05 -15.85 -8.91
N ARG A 79 21.78 -15.57 -8.57
CA ARG A 79 21.23 -15.67 -7.21
C ARG A 79 21.53 -16.98 -6.48
N LYS A 80 21.73 -18.09 -7.21
CA LYS A 80 22.06 -19.40 -6.64
C LYS A 80 23.45 -19.43 -6.00
N ASN A 81 24.37 -18.61 -6.51
CA ASN A 81 25.78 -18.56 -6.10
C ASN A 81 26.14 -17.25 -5.39
N ALA A 82 25.47 -16.15 -5.76
CA ALA A 82 25.66 -14.82 -5.19
C ALA A 82 24.29 -14.18 -4.93
N GLU A 83 23.79 -14.25 -3.69
CA GLU A 83 22.50 -13.61 -3.38
C GLU A 83 22.63 -12.08 -3.43
N ASN A 84 23.65 -11.50 -2.82
CA ASN A 84 23.82 -10.05 -2.74
C ASN A 84 25.06 -9.63 -3.55
N TYR A 85 24.86 -8.89 -4.63
CA TYR A 85 25.95 -8.57 -5.55
C TYR A 85 25.83 -7.23 -6.27
N ILE A 86 26.94 -6.74 -6.84
CA ILE A 86 26.94 -5.78 -7.96
C ILE A 86 27.70 -6.44 -9.10
N CYS A 87 27.07 -6.58 -10.28
CA CYS A 87 27.69 -7.19 -11.45
C CYS A 87 27.97 -6.14 -12.52
N ILE A 88 29.21 -6.08 -12.97
CA ILE A 88 29.68 -5.09 -13.93
C ILE A 88 29.93 -5.79 -15.27
N PHE A 89 29.08 -5.49 -16.27
CA PHE A 89 29.29 -5.92 -17.65
C PHE A 89 30.07 -4.85 -18.40
N MET A 90 31.04 -5.29 -19.19
CA MET A 90 31.94 -4.38 -19.89
C MET A 90 32.28 -4.86 -21.29
N VAL A 91 32.26 -3.93 -22.24
CA VAL A 91 32.68 -4.18 -23.62
C VAL A 91 34.19 -4.00 -23.72
N SER A 92 34.87 -5.01 -24.30
CA SER A 92 36.33 -5.00 -24.37
C SER A 92 36.85 -3.80 -25.18
N SER A 93 37.87 -3.11 -24.66
CA SER A 93 38.53 -1.95 -25.30
C SER A 93 37.66 -0.68 -25.47
N THR A 94 36.54 -0.57 -24.75
CA THR A 94 35.73 0.66 -24.70
C THR A 94 35.51 1.11 -23.25
N VAL A 95 34.90 2.29 -23.05
CA VAL A 95 34.45 2.77 -21.73
C VAL A 95 32.97 2.43 -21.46
N HIS A 96 32.38 1.56 -22.28
CA HIS A 96 30.97 1.21 -22.23
C HIS A 96 30.74 0.11 -21.20
N HIS A 97 30.11 0.49 -20.09
CA HIS A 97 29.85 -0.41 -18.97
C HIS A 97 28.37 -0.38 -18.56
N LEU A 98 27.92 -1.51 -18.02
CA LEU A 98 26.62 -1.66 -17.37
C LEU A 98 26.82 -2.25 -15.99
N TRP A 99 26.40 -1.50 -14.97
CA TRP A 99 26.40 -1.93 -13.58
C TRP A 99 25.00 -2.43 -13.21
N VAL A 100 24.93 -3.65 -12.68
CA VAL A 100 23.69 -4.33 -12.30
C VAL A 100 23.71 -4.61 -10.81
N ALA A 101 22.83 -3.94 -10.07
CA ALA A 101 22.71 -4.07 -8.62
C ALA A 101 21.29 -4.53 -8.25
N PRO A 102 21.09 -5.76 -7.74
CA PRO A 102 19.81 -6.18 -7.21
C PRO A 102 19.45 -5.37 -5.96
N VAL A 103 18.27 -4.73 -5.98
CA VAL A 103 17.71 -4.01 -4.84
C VAL A 103 16.42 -4.69 -4.41
N LYS A 104 16.17 -4.74 -3.10
CA LYS A 104 14.90 -5.25 -2.57
C LYS A 104 14.02 -4.04 -2.26
N LYS A 105 12.99 -3.80 -3.08
CA LYS A 105 11.94 -2.81 -2.79
C LYS A 105 10.78 -3.56 -2.13
N VAL A 106 10.56 -3.31 -0.84
CA VAL A 106 9.59 -4.05 -0.01
C VAL A 106 9.89 -5.56 0.00
N GLU A 107 9.26 -6.36 -0.87
CA GLU A 107 9.50 -7.81 -1.05
C GLU A 107 9.83 -8.19 -2.50
N LYS A 108 9.79 -7.23 -3.42
CA LYS A 108 10.17 -7.46 -4.81
C LYS A 108 11.68 -7.26 -4.94
N ARG A 109 12.36 -8.29 -5.44
CA ARG A 109 13.75 -8.15 -5.87
C ARG A 109 13.75 -7.61 -7.29
N ASP A 110 14.21 -6.38 -7.42
CA ASP A 110 14.41 -5.73 -8.71
C ASP A 110 15.90 -5.56 -8.99
N ILE A 111 16.24 -5.22 -10.24
CA ILE A 111 17.62 -4.91 -10.62
C ILE A 111 17.72 -3.44 -11.04
N VAL A 112 18.62 -2.71 -10.41
CA VAL A 112 19.01 -1.38 -10.86
C VAL A 112 20.11 -1.53 -11.89
N LEU A 113 19.90 -0.91 -13.05
CA LEU A 113 20.81 -0.92 -14.19
C LEU A 113 21.37 0.49 -14.38
N VAL A 114 22.70 0.63 -14.26
CA VAL A 114 23.40 1.90 -14.50
C VAL A 114 24.34 1.71 -15.69
N GLU A 115 23.92 2.21 -16.84
CA GLU A 115 24.66 2.13 -18.10
C GLU A 115 25.30 3.48 -18.43
N TYR A 116 26.55 3.47 -18.91
CA TYR A 116 27.19 4.64 -19.49
C TYR A 116 28.17 4.23 -20.58
N ASP A 117 28.20 5.04 -21.64
CA ASP A 117 29.01 4.88 -22.86
C ASP A 117 30.13 5.94 -22.97
N SER A 118 30.17 6.90 -22.03
CA SER A 118 31.16 7.98 -22.01
C SER A 118 31.46 8.45 -20.57
N LEU A 119 32.64 9.06 -20.37
CA LEU A 119 33.07 9.57 -19.06
C LEU A 119 32.19 10.71 -18.53
N ASP A 120 31.53 11.47 -19.41
CA ASP A 120 30.63 12.55 -19.01
C ASP A 120 29.36 11.99 -18.35
N LYS A 121 28.91 10.80 -18.77
CA LYS A 121 27.77 10.07 -18.18
C LYS A 121 28.14 9.30 -16.91
N ALA A 122 29.43 9.14 -16.59
CA ALA A 122 29.89 8.45 -15.38
C ALA A 122 29.76 9.27 -14.08
N GLY A 123 29.32 10.54 -14.16
CA GLY A 123 29.21 11.47 -13.04
C GLY A 123 28.33 10.96 -11.88
N PHE A 124 27.22 10.29 -12.19
CA PHE A 124 26.37 9.70 -11.16
C PHE A 124 27.07 8.59 -10.38
N LEU A 125 27.77 7.69 -11.09
CA LEU A 125 28.45 6.57 -10.45
C LEU A 125 29.48 7.11 -9.45
N PHE A 126 30.21 8.18 -9.83
CA PHE A 126 31.14 8.87 -8.94
C PHE A 126 30.48 9.39 -7.65
N GLU A 127 29.29 10.00 -7.73
CA GLU A 127 28.54 10.46 -6.54
C GLU A 127 28.15 9.32 -5.60
N LYS A 128 28.00 8.09 -6.11
CA LYS A 128 27.65 6.90 -5.30
C LYS A 128 28.85 6.19 -4.71
N MET A 129 30.06 6.38 -5.25
CA MET A 129 31.27 5.69 -4.77
C MET A 129 31.57 6.01 -3.31
N GLU A 130 31.32 7.23 -2.86
CA GLU A 130 31.51 7.62 -1.46
C GLU A 130 30.59 6.82 -0.54
N ALA A 131 29.31 6.65 -0.91
CA ALA A 131 28.34 5.87 -0.13
C ALA A 131 28.68 4.37 -0.05
N LEU A 132 29.41 3.84 -1.05
CA LEU A 132 29.83 2.44 -1.13
C LEU A 132 31.25 2.19 -0.55
N SER A 133 31.91 3.23 -0.07
CA SER A 133 33.25 3.15 0.54
C SER A 133 33.16 2.77 2.02
N PHE A 134 34.23 2.14 2.51
CA PHE A 134 34.38 1.79 3.92
C PHE A 134 35.60 2.46 4.53
N THR A 135 35.64 2.53 5.86
CA THR A 135 36.83 2.91 6.62
C THR A 135 37.53 1.67 7.20
N LEU A 136 38.76 1.83 7.69
CA LEU A 136 39.52 0.75 8.34
C LEU A 136 38.89 0.29 9.67
N GLU A 137 38.03 1.12 10.28
CA GLU A 137 37.35 0.83 11.54
C GLU A 137 35.95 0.21 11.32
N ASP A 138 35.45 0.21 10.08
CA ASP A 138 34.12 -0.29 9.76
C ASP A 138 34.06 -1.82 9.88
N ASN A 139 33.17 -2.34 10.75
CA ASN A 139 32.83 -3.77 10.82
C ASN A 139 31.34 -4.02 10.49
N PRO A 140 30.90 -3.74 9.24
CA PRO A 140 29.49 -3.73 8.87
C PRO A 140 28.93 -5.14 8.73
N THR A 141 27.71 -5.40 9.19
CA THR A 141 27.02 -6.65 8.87
C THR A 141 26.57 -6.68 7.40
N ILE A 142 26.23 -7.85 6.87
CA ILE A 142 25.69 -7.98 5.50
C ILE A 142 24.45 -7.09 5.29
N LEU A 143 23.61 -6.93 6.33
CA LEU A 143 22.43 -6.06 6.27
C LEU A 143 22.80 -4.58 6.11
N ASP A 144 23.88 -4.13 6.75
CA ASP A 144 24.34 -2.75 6.67
C ASP A 144 24.91 -2.45 5.27
N ILE A 145 25.61 -3.43 4.67
CA ILE A 145 26.11 -3.33 3.29
C ILE A 145 24.94 -3.29 2.30
N ILE A 146 23.94 -4.16 2.47
CA ILE A 146 22.72 -4.16 1.65
C ILE A 146 22.01 -2.81 1.76
N ALA A 147 21.86 -2.26 2.97
CA ALA A 147 21.23 -0.97 3.18
C ALA A 147 22.02 0.18 2.53
N LYS A 148 23.36 0.17 2.62
CA LYS A 148 24.23 1.15 1.92
C LYS A 148 24.05 1.07 0.40
N VAL A 149 24.11 -0.12 -0.19
CA VAL A 149 23.92 -0.33 -1.63
C VAL A 149 22.52 0.12 -2.06
N GLN A 150 21.48 -0.27 -1.32
CA GLN A 150 20.12 0.17 -1.58
C GLN A 150 20.00 1.70 -1.54
N ALA A 151 20.53 2.36 -0.50
CA ALA A 151 20.50 3.82 -0.41
C ALA A 151 21.30 4.52 -1.53
N ALA A 152 22.42 3.93 -1.96
CA ALA A 152 23.22 4.46 -3.06
C ALA A 152 22.47 4.41 -4.39
N PHE A 153 21.81 3.28 -4.69
CA PHE A 153 21.15 3.04 -5.97
C PHE A 153 19.64 3.37 -6.00
N LEU A 154 18.98 3.59 -4.86
CA LEU A 154 17.62 4.14 -4.79
C LEU A 154 17.67 5.66 -4.91
N ILE A 155 17.15 6.18 -6.03
CA ILE A 155 17.07 7.63 -6.29
C ILE A 155 15.90 8.23 -5.50
N ASN A 156 16.05 9.48 -5.05
CA ASN A 156 15.00 10.24 -4.36
C ASN A 156 13.87 10.61 -5.35
N SER A 157 12.96 9.66 -5.58
CA SER A 157 11.79 9.81 -6.43
C SER A 157 10.91 10.99 -6.01
N GLU A 158 10.84 11.31 -4.72
CA GLU A 158 9.96 12.38 -4.22
C GLU A 158 10.29 13.76 -4.81
N LYS A 159 11.57 14.06 -5.03
CA LYS A 159 11.97 15.34 -5.63
C LYS A 159 11.55 15.42 -7.10
N ILE A 160 11.86 14.38 -7.88
CA ILE A 160 11.46 14.25 -9.29
C ILE A 160 9.95 14.40 -9.42
N THR A 161 9.23 13.65 -8.60
CA THR A 161 7.78 13.63 -8.56
C THR A 161 7.17 15.00 -8.26
N LYS A 162 7.70 15.74 -7.28
CA LYS A 162 7.24 17.10 -6.96
C LYS A 162 7.51 18.08 -8.11
N ASP A 163 8.70 18.03 -8.69
CA ASP A 163 9.13 18.93 -9.76
C ASP A 163 8.35 18.66 -11.07
N PHE A 164 8.16 17.39 -11.45
CA PHE A 164 7.35 17.01 -12.60
C PHE A 164 5.88 17.37 -12.37
N TYR A 165 5.31 17.08 -11.19
CA TYR A 165 3.91 17.40 -10.90
C TYR A 165 3.61 18.89 -11.03
N ALA A 166 4.47 19.75 -10.48
CA ALA A 166 4.33 21.19 -10.60
C ALA A 166 4.38 21.66 -12.07
N GLY A 167 5.29 21.10 -12.87
CA GLY A 167 5.36 21.36 -14.30
C GLY A 167 4.15 20.84 -15.08
N PHE A 168 3.73 19.60 -14.82
CA PHE A 168 2.59 18.94 -15.46
C PHE A 168 1.28 19.69 -15.21
N LYS A 169 1.02 20.13 -13.98
CA LYS A 169 -0.18 20.92 -13.64
C LYS A 169 -0.23 22.24 -14.41
N LYS A 170 0.93 22.88 -14.58
CA LYS A 170 1.08 24.11 -15.37
C LYS A 170 0.81 23.85 -16.85
N GLU A 171 1.43 22.81 -17.42
CA GLU A 171 1.24 22.47 -18.83
C GLU A 171 -0.18 21.97 -19.12
N HIS A 172 -0.82 21.22 -18.22
CA HIS A 172 -2.24 20.85 -18.34
C HIS A 172 -3.14 22.08 -18.45
N SER A 173 -2.97 23.03 -17.52
CA SER A 173 -3.74 24.28 -17.51
C SER A 173 -3.46 25.16 -18.74
N ASN A 174 -2.26 25.09 -19.30
CA ASN A 174 -1.90 25.81 -20.52
C ASN A 174 -2.45 25.12 -21.77
N PHE A 175 -2.34 23.80 -21.86
CA PHE A 175 -2.83 23.00 -22.98
C PHE A 175 -4.33 23.18 -23.19
N ALA A 176 -5.12 23.20 -22.11
CA ALA A 176 -6.56 23.43 -22.17
C ALA A 176 -6.93 24.75 -22.89
N LYS A 177 -6.13 25.82 -22.73
CA LYS A 177 -6.38 27.13 -23.37
C LYS A 177 -6.24 27.12 -24.89
N PHE A 178 -5.48 26.17 -25.42
CA PHE A 178 -5.23 26.02 -26.86
C PHE A 178 -6.23 25.07 -27.53
N ILE A 179 -7.16 24.49 -26.76
CA ILE A 179 -8.28 23.70 -27.28
C ILE A 179 -9.44 24.63 -27.60
N SER A 180 -9.92 24.56 -28.84
CA SER A 180 -11.12 25.24 -29.32
C SER A 180 -12.14 24.25 -29.87
N GLY A 181 -13.40 24.65 -29.97
CA GLY A 181 -14.50 23.85 -30.47
C GLY A 181 -15.23 23.01 -29.42
N ILE A 182 -14.91 23.13 -28.12
CA ILE A 182 -15.62 22.46 -27.02
C ILE A 182 -16.16 23.52 -26.06
N ASP A 183 -17.47 23.78 -26.13
CA ASP A 183 -18.19 24.67 -25.22
C ASP A 183 -17.44 25.98 -24.91
N ASP A 184 -16.84 26.61 -25.92
CA ASP A 184 -15.93 27.76 -25.75
C ASP A 184 -16.56 29.01 -25.11
N HIS A 185 -17.88 29.00 -24.94
CA HIS A 185 -18.63 30.01 -24.20
C HIS A 185 -18.47 29.87 -22.67
N ILE A 186 -18.00 28.72 -22.18
CA ILE A 186 -17.73 28.42 -20.77
C ILE A 186 -16.24 28.69 -20.50
N ASP A 187 -15.94 29.38 -19.40
CA ASP A 187 -14.57 29.58 -18.93
C ASP A 187 -13.81 28.25 -18.80
N ASP A 188 -12.55 28.22 -19.25
CA ASP A 188 -11.76 26.99 -19.34
C ASP A 188 -11.67 26.22 -18.01
N LYS A 189 -11.71 26.90 -16.86
CA LYS A 189 -11.68 26.22 -15.54
C LYS A 189 -13.00 25.57 -15.16
N GLN A 190 -14.11 26.06 -15.71
CA GLN A 190 -15.46 25.53 -15.46
C GLN A 190 -15.92 24.57 -16.55
N ASN A 191 -15.28 24.60 -17.72
CA ASN A 191 -15.57 23.76 -18.86
C ASN A 191 -15.09 22.31 -18.64
N LYS A 192 -15.96 21.48 -18.08
CA LYS A 192 -15.66 20.07 -17.75
C LYS A 192 -15.24 19.25 -18.97
N ASN A 193 -15.91 19.40 -20.10
CA ASN A 193 -15.61 18.64 -21.33
C ASN A 193 -14.22 19.00 -21.86
N LYS A 194 -13.87 20.28 -21.88
CA LYS A 194 -12.52 20.73 -22.29
C LYS A 194 -11.43 20.22 -21.35
N GLN A 195 -11.67 20.24 -20.03
CA GLN A 195 -10.73 19.70 -19.04
C GLN A 195 -10.57 18.18 -19.15
N TRP A 196 -11.67 17.46 -19.42
CA TRP A 196 -11.66 16.03 -19.63
C TRP A 196 -10.86 15.67 -20.89
N TYR A 197 -11.14 16.35 -22.01
CA TYR A 197 -10.44 16.10 -23.27
C TYR A 197 -8.95 16.45 -23.21
N THR A 198 -8.58 17.51 -22.47
CA THR A 198 -7.17 17.82 -22.17
C THR A 198 -6.48 16.62 -21.52
N SER A 199 -7.13 15.98 -20.55
CA SER A 199 -6.57 14.83 -19.83
C SER A 199 -6.44 13.59 -20.72
N VAL A 200 -7.44 13.33 -21.59
CA VAL A 200 -7.40 12.26 -22.60
C VAL A 200 -6.21 12.45 -23.55
N MET A 201 -6.02 13.67 -24.06
CA MET A 201 -4.92 13.99 -24.97
C MET A 201 -3.55 13.84 -24.31
N LEU A 202 -3.38 14.34 -23.07
CA LEU A 202 -2.12 14.20 -22.35
C LEU A 202 -1.80 12.73 -22.07
N ASN A 203 -2.78 11.91 -21.68
CA ASN A 203 -2.56 10.48 -21.47
C ASN A 203 -2.10 9.76 -22.75
N ARG A 204 -2.75 10.04 -23.89
CA ARG A 204 -2.36 9.50 -25.21
C ARG A 204 -0.94 9.91 -25.61
N LEU A 205 -0.61 11.19 -25.46
CA LEU A 205 0.71 11.72 -25.81
C LEU A 205 1.80 11.17 -24.88
N MET A 206 1.54 11.06 -23.58
CA MET A 206 2.47 10.45 -22.63
C MET A 206 2.71 8.97 -22.95
N PHE A 207 1.66 8.22 -23.29
CA PHE A 207 1.83 6.83 -23.74
C PHE A 207 2.73 6.75 -24.97
N CYS A 208 2.50 7.62 -25.96
CA CYS A 208 3.36 7.70 -27.14
C CYS A 208 4.82 8.04 -26.78
N TYR A 209 5.04 8.96 -25.84
CA TYR A 209 6.37 9.30 -25.32
C TYR A 209 7.08 8.11 -24.66
N PHE A 210 6.36 7.25 -23.96
CA PHE A 210 6.95 6.03 -23.41
C PHE A 210 7.36 5.03 -24.49
N ILE A 211 6.45 4.72 -25.42
CA ILE A 211 6.70 3.68 -26.42
C ILE A 211 7.71 4.11 -27.48
N GLN A 212 7.78 5.41 -27.83
CA GLN A 212 8.78 5.91 -28.78
C GLN A 212 10.20 5.72 -28.24
N LYS A 213 10.42 5.85 -26.92
CA LYS A 213 11.74 5.58 -26.31
C LYS A 213 12.17 4.12 -26.38
N LYS A 214 11.24 3.20 -26.66
CA LYS A 214 11.54 1.81 -27.01
C LYS A 214 11.55 1.55 -28.52
N GLU A 215 11.62 2.59 -29.36
CA GLU A 215 11.66 2.49 -30.83
C GLU A 215 10.36 1.99 -31.50
N PHE A 216 9.25 1.92 -30.76
CA PHE A 216 7.98 1.45 -31.34
C PHE A 216 7.38 2.40 -32.38
N LEU A 217 7.74 3.68 -32.39
CA LEU A 217 7.23 4.63 -33.38
C LEU A 217 8.29 4.86 -34.47
N ASP A 218 8.23 4.07 -35.55
CA ASP A 218 9.13 4.13 -36.71
C ASP A 218 10.63 3.99 -36.40
N GLY A 219 10.98 3.38 -35.27
CA GLY A 219 12.38 3.33 -34.82
C GLY A 219 12.93 4.66 -34.30
N ASP A 220 12.08 5.68 -34.14
CA ASP A 220 12.45 7.03 -33.76
C ASP A 220 12.15 7.29 -32.28
N VAL A 221 13.20 7.58 -31.51
CA VAL A 221 13.11 7.89 -30.07
C VAL A 221 12.55 9.28 -29.78
N ASP A 222 12.47 10.16 -30.78
CA ASP A 222 11.94 11.52 -30.71
C ASP A 222 10.81 11.76 -31.74
N TYR A 223 10.13 10.68 -32.14
CA TYR A 223 9.11 10.63 -33.19
C TYR A 223 8.11 11.78 -33.18
N LEU A 224 7.45 12.05 -32.05
CA LEU A 224 6.42 13.09 -31.98
C LEU A 224 6.96 14.49 -32.24
N ARG A 225 8.18 14.80 -31.77
CA ARG A 225 8.81 16.10 -32.01
C ARG A 225 9.21 16.23 -33.48
N HIS A 226 9.88 15.23 -34.04
CA HIS A 226 10.26 15.24 -35.44
C HIS A 226 9.05 15.36 -36.37
N LYS A 227 7.93 14.68 -36.07
CA LYS A 227 6.71 14.77 -36.86
C LYS A 227 5.98 16.11 -36.70
N LEU A 228 6.00 16.73 -35.52
CA LEU A 228 5.49 18.10 -35.33
C LEU A 228 6.26 19.11 -36.19
N GLU A 229 7.59 19.04 -36.17
CA GLU A 229 8.45 19.90 -36.99
C GLU A 229 8.23 19.65 -38.48
N TRP A 230 8.11 18.38 -38.88
CA TRP A 230 7.80 18.00 -40.26
C TRP A 230 6.44 18.56 -40.71
N THR A 231 5.37 18.42 -39.92
CA THR A 231 4.05 18.95 -40.27
C THR A 231 4.08 20.47 -40.43
N ARG A 232 4.77 21.19 -39.55
CA ARG A 232 4.92 22.65 -39.63
C ARG A 232 5.73 23.12 -40.85
N GLN A 233 6.70 22.33 -41.30
CA GLN A 233 7.47 22.61 -42.52
C GLN A 233 6.66 22.38 -43.80
N GLN A 234 5.60 21.58 -43.74
CA GLN A 234 4.70 21.33 -44.87
C GLN A 234 3.58 22.39 -44.99
N ASP A 235 3.55 23.39 -44.12
CA ASP A 235 2.54 24.46 -44.09
C ASP A 235 2.65 25.38 -45.32
N GLY A 236 1.58 25.44 -46.13
CA GLY A 236 1.50 26.20 -47.38
C GLY A 236 0.21 25.92 -48.17
N GLU A 237 -0.28 26.91 -48.93
CA GLU A 237 -1.66 27.08 -49.45
C GLU A 237 -2.31 25.94 -50.27
N ASN A 238 -1.70 24.76 -50.46
CA ASN A 238 -2.28 23.69 -51.29
C ASN A 238 -1.85 22.25 -50.89
N ARG A 239 -1.81 21.88 -49.60
CA ARG A 239 -1.45 20.49 -49.19
C ARG A 239 -2.25 19.94 -47.99
N PHE A 240 -2.24 18.61 -47.88
CA PHE A 240 -3.13 17.72 -47.11
C PHE A 240 -3.12 17.89 -45.57
N PHE A 241 -2.17 18.61 -44.99
CA PHE A 241 -1.99 18.74 -43.53
C PHE A 241 -1.85 20.20 -43.10
N ASN A 242 -2.95 20.84 -42.67
CA ASN A 242 -2.91 22.25 -42.24
C ASN A 242 -2.47 22.45 -40.77
N LYS A 243 -2.56 21.43 -39.90
CA LYS A 243 -2.22 21.50 -38.45
C LYS A 243 -1.84 20.14 -37.88
N PHE A 244 -1.01 20.10 -36.82
CA PHE A 244 -0.50 18.84 -36.25
C PHE A 244 -1.59 17.95 -35.66
N TYR A 245 -2.56 18.51 -34.95
CA TYR A 245 -3.64 17.73 -34.33
C TYR A 245 -4.53 17.01 -35.37
N LYS A 246 -5.33 17.76 -36.14
CA LYS A 246 -6.23 17.18 -37.15
C LYS A 246 -5.50 16.51 -38.30
N GLY A 247 -4.37 17.07 -38.71
CA GLY A 247 -3.61 16.57 -39.84
C GLY A 247 -2.89 15.27 -39.51
N PHE A 248 -2.22 15.18 -38.37
CA PHE A 248 -1.33 14.08 -38.07
C PHE A 248 -1.82 13.19 -36.92
N LEU A 249 -2.08 13.75 -35.74
CA LEU A 249 -2.37 12.96 -34.54
C LEU A 249 -3.67 12.16 -34.63
N VAL A 250 -4.74 12.73 -35.19
CA VAL A 250 -6.03 12.02 -35.34
C VAL A 250 -5.85 10.73 -36.15
N ASN A 251 -5.12 10.81 -37.27
CA ASN A 251 -4.83 9.65 -38.11
C ASN A 251 -3.83 8.70 -37.44
N LEU A 252 -2.81 9.21 -36.75
CA LEU A 252 -1.88 8.36 -35.97
C LEU A 252 -2.63 7.53 -34.92
N PHE A 253 -3.59 8.13 -34.21
CA PHE A 253 -4.35 7.45 -33.17
C PHE A 253 -5.36 6.47 -33.74
N HIS A 254 -6.18 6.89 -34.71
CA HIS A 254 -7.31 6.09 -35.18
C HIS A 254 -6.93 5.12 -36.33
N ASP A 255 -6.03 5.53 -37.22
CA ASP A 255 -5.62 4.73 -38.38
C ASP A 255 -4.25 4.06 -38.18
N GLY A 256 -3.39 4.62 -37.31
CA GLY A 256 -2.12 4.01 -36.95
C GLY A 256 -2.28 3.01 -35.82
N LEU A 257 -2.32 3.52 -34.59
CA LEU A 257 -2.36 2.72 -33.35
C LEU A 257 -3.65 1.90 -33.19
N ASN A 258 -4.71 2.20 -33.95
CA ASN A 258 -6.00 1.51 -33.90
C ASN A 258 -6.40 0.80 -35.22
N ALA A 259 -5.50 0.71 -36.21
CA ALA A 259 -5.69 -0.18 -37.36
C ALA A 259 -4.61 -1.27 -37.43
N PRO A 260 -4.99 -2.55 -37.65
CA PRO A 260 -4.05 -3.67 -37.66
C PRO A 260 -3.23 -3.78 -38.96
N LYS A 261 -3.61 -3.06 -40.01
CA LYS A 261 -2.93 -3.08 -41.31
C LYS A 261 -2.84 -1.66 -41.84
N HIS A 262 -1.65 -1.30 -42.30
CA HIS A 262 -1.37 0.01 -42.88
C HIS A 262 -1.12 -0.12 -44.38
N SER A 263 -1.54 0.89 -45.14
CA SER A 263 -1.24 0.96 -46.58
C SER A 263 0.19 1.46 -46.78
N HIS A 264 0.77 1.21 -47.96
CA HIS A 264 2.09 1.74 -48.29
C HIS A 264 2.14 3.29 -48.30
N GLU A 265 1.02 3.95 -48.58
CA GLU A 265 0.90 5.41 -48.49
C GLU A 265 0.92 5.88 -47.03
N PHE A 266 0.28 5.14 -46.12
CA PHE A 266 0.32 5.40 -44.69
C PHE A 266 1.76 5.28 -44.16
N GLU A 267 2.44 4.17 -44.45
CA GLU A 267 3.82 3.95 -43.98
C GLU A 267 4.80 5.02 -44.48
N LYS A 268 4.58 5.63 -45.65
CA LYS A 268 5.41 6.76 -46.12
C LYS A 268 5.28 8.02 -45.27
N ILE A 269 4.12 8.24 -44.65
CA ILE A 269 3.81 9.45 -43.89
C ILE A 269 4.11 9.22 -42.41
N TYR A 270 3.65 8.09 -41.87
CA TYR A 270 3.72 7.78 -40.43
C TYR A 270 4.84 6.79 -40.08
N GLY A 271 5.43 6.12 -41.06
CA GLY A 271 6.41 5.07 -40.79
C GLY A 271 5.77 3.78 -40.29
N ARG A 272 6.57 2.89 -39.71
CA ARG A 272 6.07 1.63 -39.12
C ARG A 272 5.56 1.88 -37.71
N ILE A 273 4.26 1.66 -37.51
CA ILE A 273 3.53 1.93 -36.27
C ILE A 273 2.85 0.65 -35.79
N PRO A 274 2.89 0.31 -34.49
CA PRO A 274 2.23 -0.87 -33.96
C PRO A 274 0.74 -0.61 -33.73
N TYR A 275 -0.05 -1.64 -33.93
CA TYR A 275 -1.46 -1.72 -33.56
C TYR A 275 -1.63 -2.13 -32.08
N LEU A 276 -2.46 -1.36 -31.36
CA LEU A 276 -2.69 -1.46 -29.92
C LEU A 276 -4.14 -1.79 -29.54
N ASN A 277 -4.99 -2.23 -30.47
CA ASN A 277 -6.38 -2.62 -30.21
C ASN A 277 -7.34 -1.49 -29.76
N GLY A 278 -6.99 -0.25 -30.02
CA GLY A 278 -7.96 0.85 -29.98
C GLY A 278 -8.32 1.40 -28.61
N GLY A 279 -8.35 0.65 -27.50
CA GLY A 279 -8.84 1.15 -26.20
C GLY A 279 -8.61 2.65 -25.90
N MET A 280 -7.39 3.04 -25.51
CA MET A 280 -7.05 4.45 -25.22
C MET A 280 -7.07 5.36 -26.47
N PHE A 281 -6.93 4.79 -27.66
CA PHE A 281 -6.81 5.49 -28.96
C PHE A 281 -8.11 5.46 -29.80
N ASP A 282 -9.21 5.00 -29.19
CA ASP A 282 -10.53 4.91 -29.80
C ASP A 282 -11.09 6.31 -29.94
N VAL A 283 -11.96 6.52 -30.94
CA VAL A 283 -12.63 7.80 -31.12
C VAL A 283 -13.46 8.10 -29.87
N HIS A 284 -13.02 9.10 -29.11
CA HIS A 284 -13.58 9.51 -27.82
C HIS A 284 -14.97 10.13 -28.02
N GLN A 285 -15.83 10.07 -27.01
CA GLN A 285 -17.18 10.65 -27.08
C GLN A 285 -17.15 12.14 -27.45
N ILE A 286 -16.29 12.92 -26.80
CA ILE A 286 -16.06 14.35 -27.13
C ILE A 286 -15.63 14.54 -28.59
N GLU A 287 -14.80 13.66 -29.15
CA GLU A 287 -14.37 13.76 -30.56
C GLU A 287 -15.54 13.52 -31.53
N ARG A 288 -16.55 12.74 -31.11
CA ARG A 288 -17.77 12.49 -31.89
C ARG A 288 -18.80 13.63 -31.75
N GLU A 289 -18.94 14.17 -30.55
CA GLU A 289 -19.93 15.21 -30.23
C GLU A 289 -19.51 16.59 -30.74
N TYR A 290 -18.21 16.89 -30.74
CA TYR A 290 -17.68 18.22 -31.05
C TYR A 290 -16.91 18.22 -32.38
N ALA A 291 -17.62 18.26 -33.51
CA ALA A 291 -17.03 18.20 -34.85
C ALA A 291 -16.01 19.34 -35.15
N ASN A 292 -16.15 20.49 -34.47
CA ASN A 292 -15.28 21.65 -34.66
C ASN A 292 -14.02 21.64 -33.77
N LEU A 293 -13.87 20.65 -32.89
CA LEU A 293 -12.72 20.49 -31.99
C LEU A 293 -11.39 20.64 -32.73
N ASP A 294 -10.51 21.54 -32.28
CA ASP A 294 -9.16 21.72 -32.81
C ASP A 294 -8.18 22.13 -31.70
N ILE A 295 -6.88 21.81 -31.88
CA ILE A 295 -5.81 22.12 -30.94
C ILE A 295 -4.68 22.83 -31.68
N ALA A 296 -4.26 23.99 -31.16
CA ALA A 296 -3.20 24.77 -31.75
C ALA A 296 -1.81 24.10 -31.61
N ASP A 297 -0.94 24.27 -32.61
CA ASP A 297 0.40 23.67 -32.63
C ASP A 297 1.28 24.14 -31.45
N GLU A 298 1.07 25.37 -30.99
CA GLU A 298 1.76 25.96 -29.82
C GLU A 298 1.56 25.13 -28.54
N ALA A 299 0.42 24.44 -28.41
CA ALA A 299 0.15 23.55 -27.30
C ALA A 299 1.15 22.40 -27.23
N PHE A 300 1.43 21.79 -28.40
CA PHE A 300 2.34 20.65 -28.51
C PHE A 300 3.79 21.08 -28.36
N ILE A 301 4.18 22.26 -28.86
CA ILE A 301 5.53 22.81 -28.67
C ILE A 301 5.82 22.98 -27.18
N SER A 302 4.95 23.69 -26.45
CA SER A 302 5.13 23.91 -25.00
C SER A 302 5.18 22.59 -24.22
N LEU A 303 4.28 21.65 -24.57
CA LEU A 303 4.20 20.36 -23.90
C LEU A 303 5.44 19.50 -24.16
N PHE A 304 5.90 19.41 -25.41
CA PHE A 304 7.08 18.62 -25.76
C PHE A 304 8.35 19.24 -25.18
N ASP A 305 8.46 20.58 -25.13
CA ASP A 305 9.57 21.26 -24.46
C ASP A 305 9.59 20.97 -22.96
N PHE A 306 8.44 20.71 -22.35
CA PHE A 306 8.35 20.22 -20.98
C PHE A 306 8.73 18.73 -20.88
N PHE A 307 8.19 17.87 -21.75
CA PHE A 307 8.48 16.43 -21.72
C PHE A 307 9.95 16.11 -21.96
N ASP A 308 10.63 16.84 -22.85
CA ASP A 308 12.05 16.63 -23.16
C ASP A 308 13.02 17.07 -22.05
N LYS A 309 12.52 17.75 -21.01
CA LYS A 309 13.31 17.99 -19.79
C LYS A 309 13.49 16.71 -18.98
N TRP A 310 12.72 15.67 -19.27
CA TRP A 310 12.66 14.42 -18.54
C TRP A 310 13.09 13.25 -19.42
N HIS A 311 13.69 12.23 -18.79
CA HIS A 311 14.05 10.98 -19.44
C HIS A 311 12.94 9.96 -19.22
N TRP A 312 12.30 9.51 -20.29
CA TRP A 312 11.15 8.61 -20.23
C TRP A 312 11.62 7.17 -20.31
N HIS A 313 11.25 6.36 -19.31
CA HIS A 313 11.61 4.94 -19.21
C HIS A 313 10.36 4.09 -18.97
N LEU A 314 10.20 3.04 -19.77
CA LEU A 314 9.08 2.11 -19.64
C LEU A 314 9.31 1.06 -18.55
N ASP A 315 10.56 0.72 -18.26
CA ASP A 315 10.91 -0.24 -17.23
C ASP A 315 11.12 0.41 -15.86
N ASP A 316 11.14 -0.41 -14.82
CA ASP A 316 11.37 0.01 -13.44
C ASP A 316 12.84 0.46 -13.20
N ARG A 317 13.63 0.71 -14.27
CA ARG A 317 15.01 1.18 -14.15
C ARG A 317 14.98 2.56 -13.51
N MET A 318 15.48 2.64 -12.29
CA MET A 318 15.86 3.91 -11.67
C MET A 318 17.21 4.30 -12.24
N THR A 319 17.20 4.85 -13.45
CA THR A 319 18.38 5.48 -14.04
C THR A 319 18.75 6.70 -13.21
N ALA A 320 20.05 6.81 -12.99
CA ALA A 320 20.79 7.79 -12.22
C ALA A 320 20.43 9.29 -12.32
N SER A 321 19.74 9.72 -13.37
CA SER A 321 19.86 11.10 -13.85
C SER A 321 19.11 12.12 -12.98
N GLY A 322 18.21 11.65 -12.11
CA GLY A 322 17.36 12.51 -11.29
C GLY A 322 16.30 13.24 -12.11
N ARG A 323 16.03 12.77 -13.34
CA ARG A 323 15.04 13.30 -14.28
C ARG A 323 14.23 12.19 -14.94
N ASP A 324 14.24 11.01 -14.36
CA ASP A 324 13.67 9.80 -14.96
C ASP A 324 12.20 9.65 -14.58
N ILE A 325 11.36 9.47 -15.59
CA ILE A 325 9.92 9.29 -15.46
C ILE A 325 9.58 7.87 -15.88
N ASN A 326 8.99 7.12 -14.96
CA ASN A 326 8.49 5.77 -15.16
C ASN A 326 7.00 5.67 -14.78
N PRO A 327 6.32 4.55 -15.09
CA PRO A 327 4.89 4.39 -14.80
C PRO A 327 4.51 4.51 -13.31
N ASP A 328 5.44 4.23 -12.39
CA ASP A 328 5.22 4.36 -10.94
C ASP A 328 5.26 5.81 -10.48
N VAL A 329 6.24 6.59 -10.96
CA VAL A 329 6.33 8.04 -10.73
C VAL A 329 5.06 8.73 -11.22
N LEU A 330 4.56 8.33 -12.39
CA LEU A 330 3.29 8.85 -12.91
C LEU A 330 2.09 8.51 -12.05
N GLY A 331 2.01 7.28 -11.51
CA GLY A 331 0.94 6.91 -10.58
C GLY A 331 0.84 7.89 -9.41
N TYR A 332 1.98 8.23 -8.80
CA TYR A 332 2.00 9.22 -7.72
C TYR A 332 1.58 10.63 -8.19
N ILE A 333 2.12 11.10 -9.31
CA ILE A 333 1.88 12.45 -9.85
C ILE A 333 0.40 12.65 -10.16
N PHE A 334 -0.20 11.68 -10.83
CA PHE A 334 -1.61 11.71 -11.19
C PHE A 334 -2.52 11.58 -9.97
N GLU A 335 -2.09 10.88 -8.95
CA GLU A 335 -2.86 10.81 -7.71
C GLU A 335 -2.81 12.14 -6.95
N GLN A 336 -1.66 12.80 -6.89
CA GLN A 336 -1.56 14.15 -6.34
C GLN A 336 -2.44 15.14 -7.14
N TYR A 337 -2.49 14.98 -8.47
CA TYR A 337 -3.37 15.74 -9.35
C TYR A 337 -4.85 15.53 -9.03
N ILE A 338 -5.26 14.27 -8.87
CA ILE A 338 -6.64 13.89 -8.49
C ILE A 338 -6.97 14.46 -7.12
N ASN A 339 -6.09 14.32 -6.13
CA ASN A 339 -6.31 14.80 -4.76
C ASN A 339 -6.44 16.33 -4.69
N ASP A 340 -5.68 17.08 -5.49
CA ASP A 340 -5.79 18.54 -5.59
C ASP A 340 -7.13 18.99 -6.20
N ARG A 341 -7.75 18.15 -7.04
CA ARG A 341 -9.03 18.43 -7.71
C ARG A 341 -10.23 17.85 -6.96
N ALA A 342 -10.05 16.77 -6.23
CA ALA A 342 -11.08 16.05 -5.51
C ALA A 342 -11.15 16.53 -4.06
N GLN A 343 -12.20 17.26 -3.69
CA GLN A 343 -12.60 17.45 -2.29
C GLN A 343 -13.07 16.13 -1.61
N MET A 344 -12.58 14.97 -2.06
CA MET A 344 -13.11 13.63 -1.76
C MET A 344 -12.21 12.78 -0.86
N GLY A 345 -11.16 13.34 -0.26
CA GLY A 345 -10.36 12.61 0.74
C GLY A 345 -9.70 11.33 0.20
N ALA A 346 -9.28 11.34 -1.06
CA ALA A 346 -8.45 10.31 -1.68
C ALA A 346 -6.98 10.53 -1.29
N TYR A 347 -6.23 9.44 -1.08
CA TYR A 347 -4.83 9.48 -0.64
C TYR A 347 -4.01 8.38 -1.32
N TYR A 348 -2.85 8.76 -1.84
CA TYR A 348 -1.88 7.82 -2.39
C TYR A 348 -1.43 6.82 -1.33
N THR A 349 -1.65 5.55 -1.65
CA THR A 349 -1.24 4.44 -0.80
C THR A 349 0.11 3.91 -1.30
N LYS A 350 1.16 4.12 -0.49
CA LYS A 350 2.51 3.64 -0.81
C LYS A 350 2.56 2.13 -0.98
N GLU A 351 3.49 1.67 -1.81
CA GLU A 351 3.67 0.26 -2.18
C GLU A 351 3.83 -0.68 -0.99
N ASP A 352 4.49 -0.27 0.09
CA ASP A 352 4.65 -1.11 1.28
C ASP A 352 3.34 -1.35 2.03
N ILE A 353 2.40 -0.41 1.99
CA ILE A 353 1.05 -0.57 2.54
C ILE A 353 0.23 -1.50 1.65
N THR A 354 0.20 -1.24 0.35
CA THR A 354 -0.58 -2.05 -0.61
C THR A 354 -0.06 -3.48 -0.70
N GLU A 355 1.25 -3.67 -0.63
CA GLU A 355 1.91 -4.98 -0.57
C GLU A 355 1.58 -5.73 0.72
N TYR A 356 1.66 -5.08 1.88
CA TYR A 356 1.29 -5.70 3.16
C TYR A 356 -0.16 -6.18 3.17
N ILE A 357 -1.08 -5.35 2.67
CA ILE A 357 -2.51 -5.70 2.58
C ILE A 357 -2.72 -6.82 1.55
N GLY A 358 -2.14 -6.68 0.36
CA GLY A 358 -2.29 -7.64 -0.73
C GLY A 358 -1.75 -9.03 -0.38
N ARG A 359 -0.55 -9.13 0.22
CA ARG A 359 0.05 -10.44 0.53
C ARG A 359 -0.73 -11.19 1.61
N ASN A 360 -1.32 -10.47 2.56
CA ASN A 360 -2.11 -11.03 3.65
C ASN A 360 -3.59 -11.27 3.29
N THR A 361 -3.99 -11.04 2.03
CA THR A 361 -5.35 -11.30 1.53
C THR A 361 -5.34 -12.24 0.33
N ILE A 362 -4.54 -11.93 -0.71
CA ILE A 362 -4.46 -12.68 -1.96
C ILE A 362 -3.86 -14.08 -1.75
N VAL A 363 -2.69 -14.16 -1.10
CA VAL A 363 -1.99 -15.44 -0.92
C VAL A 363 -2.78 -16.39 0.00
N PRO A 364 -3.35 -15.94 1.14
CA PRO A 364 -4.22 -16.77 1.94
C PRO A 364 -5.48 -17.25 1.20
N TYR A 365 -6.10 -16.41 0.36
CA TYR A 365 -7.24 -16.81 -0.45
C TYR A 365 -6.87 -17.93 -1.44
N LEU A 366 -5.75 -17.80 -2.15
CA LEU A 366 -5.25 -18.81 -3.09
C LEU A 366 -5.00 -20.14 -2.40
N MET A 367 -4.29 -20.14 -1.27
CA MET A 367 -4.02 -21.34 -0.49
C MET A 367 -5.32 -21.98 0.05
N SER A 368 -6.27 -21.17 0.52
CA SER A 368 -7.59 -21.64 0.95
C SER A 368 -8.39 -22.24 -0.21
N THR A 369 -8.23 -21.72 -1.43
CA THR A 369 -8.85 -22.27 -2.64
C THR A 369 -8.28 -23.65 -2.98
N VAL A 370 -6.97 -23.82 -2.89
CA VAL A 370 -6.33 -25.14 -3.07
C VAL A 370 -6.79 -26.11 -1.98
N LYS A 371 -6.84 -25.68 -0.70
CA LYS A 371 -7.37 -26.47 0.42
C LYS A 371 -8.79 -26.97 0.17
N ARG A 372 -9.65 -26.15 -0.43
CA ARG A 372 -11.03 -26.55 -0.80
C ARG A 372 -11.09 -27.61 -1.91
N LYS A 373 -10.13 -27.61 -2.82
CA LYS A 373 -10.04 -28.62 -3.89
C LYS A 373 -9.37 -29.91 -3.40
N ASP A 374 -8.40 -29.79 -2.51
CA ASP A 374 -7.61 -30.90 -2.01
C ASP A 374 -7.21 -30.70 -0.54
N GLU A 375 -8.13 -31.04 0.37
CA GLU A 375 -8.00 -30.79 1.81
C GLU A 375 -6.88 -31.61 2.47
N LYS A 376 -6.58 -32.81 1.97
CA LYS A 376 -5.55 -33.69 2.55
C LYS A 376 -4.17 -33.07 2.58
N HIS A 377 -3.87 -32.14 1.66
CA HIS A 377 -2.60 -31.41 1.61
C HIS A 377 -2.45 -30.38 2.74
N PHE A 378 -3.52 -30.07 3.46
CA PHE A 378 -3.55 -29.05 4.51
C PHE A 378 -3.83 -29.62 5.90
N HIS A 379 -4.00 -30.94 6.06
CA HIS A 379 -4.02 -31.55 7.38
C HIS A 379 -2.70 -31.29 8.12
N ALA A 380 -2.74 -31.07 9.43
CA ALA A 380 -1.58 -30.69 10.25
C ALA A 380 -0.30 -31.53 10.03
N ASN A 381 -0.42 -32.79 9.63
CA ASN A 381 0.71 -33.70 9.38
C ASN A 381 1.11 -33.82 7.88
N SER A 382 0.61 -32.95 7.00
CA SER A 382 0.88 -32.99 5.56
C SER A 382 2.30 -32.53 5.20
N GLU A 383 2.75 -32.86 3.98
CA GLU A 383 4.04 -32.42 3.44
C GLU A 383 4.21 -30.88 3.50
N LEU A 384 3.14 -30.12 3.27
CA LEU A 384 3.15 -28.66 3.34
C LEU A 384 3.59 -28.14 4.71
N TRP A 385 3.02 -28.67 5.79
CA TRP A 385 3.33 -28.23 7.14
C TRP A 385 4.62 -28.84 7.68
N GLN A 386 4.99 -30.05 7.23
CA GLN A 386 6.33 -30.59 7.50
C GLN A 386 7.41 -29.73 6.83
N TYR A 387 7.19 -29.27 5.60
CA TYR A 387 8.09 -28.36 4.90
C TYR A 387 8.29 -27.04 5.67
N LEU A 388 7.20 -26.47 6.23
CA LEU A 388 7.31 -25.31 7.11
C LEU A 388 8.12 -25.64 8.38
N LYS A 389 7.82 -26.74 9.05
CA LYS A 389 8.50 -27.19 10.26
C LYS A 389 10.01 -27.38 10.06
N GLU A 390 10.40 -27.98 8.94
CA GLU A 390 11.80 -28.22 8.56
C GLU A 390 12.54 -26.95 8.13
N SER A 391 11.81 -25.88 7.78
CA SER A 391 12.40 -24.61 7.35
C SER A 391 13.05 -23.77 8.47
N GLY A 392 12.84 -24.13 9.74
CA GLY A 392 13.38 -23.40 10.88
C GLY A 392 12.83 -21.97 10.96
N ASP A 393 13.70 -20.97 10.83
CA ASP A 393 13.34 -19.56 10.89
C ASP A 393 13.36 -18.86 9.52
N LYS A 394 13.49 -19.62 8.42
CA LYS A 394 13.61 -19.09 7.05
C LYS A 394 12.50 -18.08 6.72
N TYR A 395 11.27 -18.37 7.10
CA TYR A 395 10.08 -17.55 6.80
C TYR A 395 9.75 -16.51 7.86
N ILE A 396 10.61 -16.33 8.86
CA ILE A 396 10.56 -15.19 9.77
C ILE A 396 11.27 -14.01 9.08
N PHE A 397 10.72 -12.80 9.15
CA PHE A 397 11.33 -11.62 8.53
C PHE A 397 12.69 -11.28 9.17
N ASP A 398 13.65 -10.84 8.35
CA ASP A 398 15.03 -10.56 8.80
C ASP A 398 15.13 -9.48 9.88
N ALA A 399 14.20 -8.52 9.89
CA ALA A 399 14.10 -7.54 10.98
C ALA A 399 13.94 -8.21 12.35
N MET A 400 13.20 -9.32 12.43
CA MET A 400 13.03 -10.06 13.67
C MET A 400 14.28 -10.86 14.08
N LYS A 401 15.16 -11.19 13.12
CA LYS A 401 16.37 -12.01 13.33
C LYS A 401 17.58 -11.21 13.81
N LYS A 402 17.58 -9.87 13.69
CA LYS A 402 18.72 -9.02 14.07
C LYS A 402 19.12 -9.28 15.53
N GLY A 403 20.37 -9.67 15.77
CA GLY A 403 20.91 -9.90 17.11
C GLY A 403 20.60 -11.26 17.74
N VAL A 404 19.94 -12.20 17.04
CA VAL A 404 19.59 -13.53 17.60
C VAL A 404 20.83 -14.35 18.00
N ASP A 405 21.90 -14.30 17.20
CA ASP A 405 23.14 -15.06 17.47
C ASP A 405 24.12 -14.33 18.40
N GLN A 406 23.74 -13.15 18.90
CA GLN A 406 24.58 -12.35 19.77
C GLN A 406 24.30 -12.67 21.24
N THR A 407 25.33 -12.59 22.08
CA THR A 407 25.16 -12.81 23.52
C THR A 407 24.53 -11.58 24.16
N ILE A 408 23.46 -11.78 24.92
CA ILE A 408 22.85 -10.71 25.74
C ILE A 408 23.80 -10.45 26.93
N PRO A 409 24.22 -9.19 27.18
CA PRO A 409 25.06 -8.85 28.32
C PRO A 409 24.46 -9.29 29.66
N GLU A 410 25.30 -9.65 30.62
CA GLU A 410 24.86 -10.23 31.90
C GLU A 410 23.92 -9.26 32.66
N GLU A 411 24.24 -7.97 32.63
CA GLU A 411 23.47 -6.87 33.21
C GLU A 411 22.05 -6.72 32.63
N ILE A 412 21.82 -7.20 31.41
CA ILE A 412 20.48 -7.26 30.80
C ILE A 412 19.84 -8.63 31.07
N ALA A 413 20.62 -9.70 30.98
CA ALA A 413 20.17 -11.08 31.11
C ALA A 413 19.61 -11.39 32.52
N ILE A 414 20.11 -10.73 33.57
CA ILE A 414 19.57 -10.87 34.93
C ILE A 414 18.07 -10.55 35.03
N GLY A 415 17.51 -9.73 34.12
CA GLY A 415 16.10 -9.34 34.07
C GLY A 415 15.18 -10.29 33.29
N LEU A 416 15.71 -11.34 32.66
CA LEU A 416 14.93 -12.27 31.83
C LEU A 416 14.05 -13.21 32.67
N ASP A 417 14.54 -13.68 33.81
CA ASP A 417 13.80 -14.56 34.70
C ASP A 417 12.78 -13.77 35.54
N THR A 418 11.50 -13.86 35.17
CA THR A 418 10.40 -13.15 35.83
C THR A 418 9.95 -13.80 37.14
N THR A 419 10.48 -14.98 37.50
CA THR A 419 10.10 -15.71 38.72
C THR A 419 10.86 -15.27 39.96
N LYS A 420 12.02 -14.63 39.77
CA LYS A 420 12.85 -14.06 40.84
C LYS A 420 12.29 -12.72 41.33
N PRO A 421 12.44 -12.37 42.62
CA PRO A 421 11.96 -11.10 43.15
C PRO A 421 12.73 -9.89 42.57
N ASN A 422 12.20 -8.69 42.84
CA ASN A 422 12.82 -7.41 42.51
C ASN A 422 13.06 -7.23 41.00
N LEU A 423 12.11 -7.68 40.17
CA LEU A 423 12.24 -7.64 38.70
C LEU A 423 12.54 -6.23 38.16
N LEU A 424 11.91 -5.20 38.72
CA LEU A 424 12.13 -3.79 38.32
C LEU A 424 13.60 -3.38 38.47
N GLU A 425 14.24 -3.75 39.59
CA GLU A 425 15.64 -3.43 39.86
C GLU A 425 16.56 -4.20 38.91
N ARG A 426 16.24 -5.47 38.62
CA ARG A 426 16.99 -6.30 37.66
C ARG A 426 16.82 -5.87 36.19
N ARG A 427 15.85 -4.99 35.90
CA ARG A 427 15.58 -4.43 34.56
C ARG A 427 15.96 -2.95 34.46
N CYS A 428 16.73 -2.40 35.40
CA CYS A 428 17.12 -0.98 35.40
C CYS A 428 17.78 -0.54 34.07
N HIS A 429 18.66 -1.37 33.51
CA HIS A 429 19.37 -1.12 32.26
C HIS A 429 18.52 -1.38 31.00
N TRP A 430 17.29 -1.91 31.13
CA TRP A 430 16.46 -2.23 29.96
C TRP A 430 15.94 -1.00 29.20
N ASN A 431 16.01 0.19 29.83
CA ASN A 431 15.58 1.44 29.21
C ASN A 431 16.71 2.12 28.41
N GLU A 432 17.94 1.59 28.47
CA GLU A 432 19.09 2.10 27.72
C GLU A 432 19.04 1.68 26.25
N ARG A 433 19.74 2.45 25.41
CA ARG A 433 19.86 2.17 23.99
C ARG A 433 20.58 0.84 23.76
N THR A 434 20.01 -0.01 22.90
CA THR A 434 20.68 -1.27 22.52
C THR A 434 21.83 -0.97 21.55
N PRO A 435 23.00 -1.62 21.69
CA PRO A 435 24.07 -1.54 20.71
C PRO A 435 23.62 -1.96 19.30
N GLU A 436 24.13 -1.28 18.27
CA GLU A 436 23.73 -1.44 16.86
C GLU A 436 23.86 -2.88 16.33
N ALA A 437 24.79 -3.67 16.89
CA ALA A 437 24.95 -5.07 16.54
C ALA A 437 23.68 -5.91 16.83
N LEU A 438 22.93 -5.57 17.88
CA LEU A 438 21.71 -6.26 18.32
C LEU A 438 20.43 -5.52 17.94
N ALA A 439 20.50 -4.19 17.86
CA ALA A 439 19.34 -3.31 17.75
C ALA A 439 18.82 -3.18 16.32
N LEU A 440 17.50 -3.02 16.18
CA LEU A 440 16.93 -2.28 15.05
C LEU A 440 17.01 -0.77 15.31
N PRO A 441 16.78 0.10 14.30
CA PRO A 441 16.84 1.54 14.49
C PRO A 441 16.01 2.01 15.69
N THR A 442 16.64 2.78 16.58
CA THR A 442 16.04 3.38 17.79
C THR A 442 15.64 2.41 18.91
N GLU A 443 15.97 1.11 18.83
CA GLU A 443 15.59 0.15 19.87
C GLU A 443 16.36 0.36 21.19
N ILE A 444 15.61 0.35 22.29
CA ILE A 444 16.14 0.16 23.65
C ILE A 444 16.12 -1.32 24.02
N TRP A 445 16.87 -1.72 25.05
CA TRP A 445 17.01 -3.12 25.44
C TRP A 445 15.67 -3.82 25.66
N ARG A 446 14.70 -3.15 26.27
CA ARG A 446 13.33 -3.66 26.45
C ARG A 446 12.69 -4.10 25.14
N GLU A 447 12.78 -3.26 24.10
CA GLU A 447 12.21 -3.55 22.78
C GLU A 447 12.99 -4.66 22.07
N THR A 448 14.32 -4.67 22.19
CA THR A 448 15.18 -5.73 21.68
C THR A 448 14.83 -7.07 22.32
N ILE A 449 14.72 -7.14 23.65
CA ILE A 449 14.38 -8.36 24.37
C ILE A 449 12.98 -8.85 24.00
N GLU A 450 11.97 -7.97 23.96
CA GLU A 450 10.62 -8.33 23.50
C GLU A 450 10.63 -8.90 22.08
N ARG A 451 11.40 -8.28 21.17
CA ARG A 451 11.55 -8.76 19.79
C ARG A 451 12.22 -10.14 19.72
N LEU A 452 13.31 -10.35 20.47
CA LEU A 452 14.02 -11.64 20.50
C LEU A 452 13.18 -12.75 21.14
N GLN A 453 12.43 -12.45 22.22
CA GLN A 453 11.48 -13.38 22.82
C GLN A 453 10.37 -13.76 21.84
N ARG A 454 9.84 -12.78 21.09
CA ARG A 454 8.85 -13.04 20.03
C ARG A 454 9.43 -13.91 18.91
N TYR A 455 10.64 -13.61 18.43
CA TYR A 455 11.33 -14.44 17.45
C TYR A 455 11.45 -15.89 17.94
N ASN A 456 11.94 -16.10 19.16
CA ASN A 456 12.10 -17.43 19.75
C ASN A 456 10.77 -18.16 19.89
N ASN A 457 9.71 -17.47 20.34
CA ASN A 457 8.38 -18.05 20.45
C ASN A 457 7.85 -18.54 19.08
N ILE A 458 7.98 -17.70 18.04
CA ILE A 458 7.54 -18.06 16.69
C ILE A 458 8.37 -19.22 16.14
N LYS A 459 9.70 -19.18 16.29
CA LYS A 459 10.60 -20.25 15.87
C LYS A 459 10.25 -21.58 16.54
N GLU A 460 10.01 -21.56 17.85
CA GLU A 460 9.57 -22.76 18.57
C GLU A 460 8.24 -23.31 18.04
N LYS A 461 7.27 -22.43 17.74
CA LYS A 461 5.98 -22.84 17.16
C LYS A 461 6.14 -23.51 15.81
N ILE A 462 7.03 -22.98 14.96
CA ILE A 462 7.36 -23.59 13.66
C ILE A 462 7.97 -24.97 13.87
N VAL A 463 9.04 -25.07 14.67
CA VAL A 463 9.79 -26.32 14.89
C VAL A 463 8.95 -27.39 15.59
N LYS A 464 8.02 -26.99 16.48
CA LYS A 464 7.07 -27.90 17.14
C LYS A 464 5.91 -28.33 16.23
N GLY A 465 5.72 -27.67 15.08
CA GLY A 465 4.59 -27.94 14.17
C GLY A 465 3.25 -27.41 14.69
N GLU A 466 3.26 -26.30 15.44
CA GLU A 466 2.06 -25.64 15.95
C GLU A 466 1.41 -24.69 14.93
N ILE A 467 2.11 -24.37 13.84
CA ILE A 467 1.62 -23.52 12.75
C ILE A 467 1.09 -24.43 11.65
N THR A 468 -0.24 -24.50 11.54
CA THR A 468 -0.93 -25.48 10.67
C THR A 468 -2.12 -24.89 9.92
N ASP A 469 -2.36 -23.60 10.03
CA ASP A 469 -3.34 -22.90 9.21
C ASP A 469 -2.69 -21.72 8.47
N VAL A 470 -3.22 -21.40 7.29
CA VAL A 470 -2.70 -20.33 6.45
C VAL A 470 -2.89 -18.98 7.13
N ASN A 471 -3.96 -18.80 7.91
CA ASN A 471 -4.22 -17.57 8.65
C ASN A 471 -3.23 -17.36 9.82
N ASP A 472 -2.52 -18.41 10.25
CA ASP A 472 -1.43 -18.27 11.22
C ASP A 472 -0.30 -17.38 10.67
N PHE A 473 -0.09 -17.34 9.35
CA PHE A 473 0.89 -16.43 8.75
C PHE A 473 0.54 -14.95 8.96
N ILE A 474 -0.76 -14.61 9.01
CA ILE A 474 -1.22 -13.26 9.33
C ILE A 474 -0.98 -12.99 10.83
N THR A 475 -1.40 -13.94 11.68
CA THR A 475 -1.32 -13.82 13.15
C THR A 475 0.13 -13.66 13.64
N TYR A 476 1.04 -14.51 13.16
CA TYR A 476 2.45 -14.49 13.55
C TYR A 476 3.30 -13.56 12.67
N ASN A 477 2.72 -12.94 11.64
CA ASN A 477 3.37 -12.08 10.66
C ASN A 477 4.60 -12.75 10.02
N LEU A 478 4.35 -13.88 9.36
CA LEU A 478 5.35 -14.67 8.64
C LEU A 478 5.37 -14.29 7.15
N ASN A 479 6.49 -14.55 6.49
CA ASN A 479 6.65 -14.30 5.06
C ASN A 479 5.92 -15.36 4.21
N ILE A 480 4.59 -15.22 4.12
CA ILE A 480 3.72 -16.14 3.37
C ILE A 480 4.04 -16.19 1.88
N ARG A 481 4.43 -15.04 1.30
CA ARG A 481 4.75 -14.94 -0.11
C ARG A 481 5.96 -15.80 -0.45
N GLN A 482 7.04 -15.66 0.33
CA GLN A 482 8.24 -16.48 0.15
C GLN A 482 7.96 -17.96 0.46
N PHE A 483 7.20 -18.27 1.50
CA PHE A 483 6.82 -19.65 1.83
C PHE A 483 6.11 -20.35 0.68
N VAL A 484 5.05 -19.75 0.14
CA VAL A 484 4.26 -20.34 -0.95
C VAL A 484 5.07 -20.46 -2.23
N THR A 485 5.86 -19.43 -2.56
CA THR A 485 6.75 -19.44 -3.74
C THR A 485 7.77 -20.57 -3.65
N ASP A 486 8.43 -20.70 -2.49
CA ASP A 486 9.40 -21.77 -2.25
C ASP A 486 8.75 -23.14 -2.29
N TYR A 487 7.59 -23.31 -1.64
CA TYR A 487 6.91 -24.59 -1.62
C TYR A 487 6.49 -25.03 -3.03
N LEU A 488 5.92 -24.12 -3.84
CA LEU A 488 5.59 -24.39 -5.25
C LEU A 488 6.83 -24.79 -6.08
N ALA A 489 7.97 -24.14 -5.84
CA ALA A 489 9.20 -24.42 -6.54
C ALA A 489 9.79 -25.81 -6.21
N HIS A 490 9.54 -26.35 -5.02
CA HIS A 490 10.17 -27.60 -4.54
C HIS A 490 9.24 -28.80 -4.47
N THR A 491 7.92 -28.61 -4.32
CA THR A 491 6.97 -29.70 -4.17
C THR A 491 7.04 -30.67 -5.35
N GLN A 492 7.05 -31.97 -5.05
CA GLN A 492 6.99 -33.01 -6.09
C GLN A 492 5.56 -33.38 -6.48
N ASP A 493 4.56 -32.82 -5.79
CA ASP A 493 3.16 -33.02 -6.15
C ASP A 493 2.74 -32.09 -7.29
N HIS A 494 2.61 -32.67 -8.48
CA HIS A 494 2.13 -31.97 -9.65
C HIS A 494 0.64 -31.56 -9.53
N LEU A 495 -0.17 -32.23 -8.69
CA LEU A 495 -1.57 -31.86 -8.48
C LEU A 495 -1.68 -30.57 -7.68
N PHE A 496 -0.87 -30.37 -6.65
CA PHE A 496 -0.79 -29.09 -5.93
C PHE A 496 -0.49 -27.93 -6.89
N VAL A 497 0.54 -28.06 -7.73
CA VAL A 497 0.89 -27.03 -8.74
C VAL A 497 -0.26 -26.78 -9.70
N LYS A 498 -0.93 -27.85 -10.17
CA LYS A 498 -2.13 -27.73 -11.02
C LYS A 498 -3.23 -26.95 -10.32
N HIS A 499 -3.63 -27.35 -9.12
CA HIS A 499 -4.71 -26.71 -8.38
C HIS A 499 -4.37 -25.25 -8.05
N PHE A 500 -3.12 -24.95 -7.73
CA PHE A 500 -2.67 -23.58 -7.48
C PHE A 500 -2.70 -22.71 -8.75
N TYR A 501 -2.22 -23.23 -9.89
CA TYR A 501 -2.31 -22.52 -11.17
C TYR A 501 -3.77 -22.26 -11.58
N HIS A 502 -4.65 -23.24 -11.41
CA HIS A 502 -6.08 -23.06 -11.63
C HIS A 502 -6.68 -22.02 -10.67
N ALA A 503 -6.28 -21.98 -9.40
CA ALA A 503 -6.71 -20.92 -8.48
C ALA A 503 -6.25 -19.53 -8.95
N LEU A 504 -5.00 -19.40 -9.43
CA LEU A 504 -4.49 -18.16 -10.02
C LEU A 504 -5.33 -17.71 -11.23
N GLN A 505 -5.73 -18.63 -12.11
CA GLN A 505 -6.52 -18.29 -13.30
C GLN A 505 -7.94 -17.77 -13.01
N HIS A 506 -8.48 -18.02 -11.81
CA HIS A 506 -9.89 -17.75 -11.48
C HIS A 506 -10.09 -16.74 -10.36
N VAL A 507 -9.07 -16.43 -9.54
CA VAL A 507 -9.22 -15.46 -8.44
C VAL A 507 -9.63 -14.08 -8.96
N THR A 508 -10.66 -13.49 -8.38
CA THR A 508 -11.15 -12.14 -8.71
C THR A 508 -10.80 -11.15 -7.60
N ILE A 509 -10.04 -10.11 -7.94
CA ILE A 509 -9.52 -9.12 -6.99
C ILE A 509 -10.09 -7.75 -7.35
N LEU A 510 -10.86 -7.18 -6.44
CA LEU A 510 -11.51 -5.87 -6.60
C LEU A 510 -10.83 -4.80 -5.74
N ASP A 511 -10.55 -3.66 -6.34
CA ASP A 511 -10.43 -2.37 -5.63
C ASP A 511 -11.65 -1.50 -5.97
N PRO A 512 -12.60 -1.30 -5.04
CA PRO A 512 -13.86 -0.61 -5.32
C PRO A 512 -13.72 0.91 -5.30
N THR A 513 -12.54 1.45 -5.00
CA THR A 513 -12.23 2.89 -5.01
C THR A 513 -10.80 3.07 -5.50
N CYS A 514 -10.54 2.60 -6.72
CA CYS A 514 -9.20 2.21 -7.14
C CYS A 514 -8.23 3.36 -7.38
N GLY A 515 -8.72 4.60 -7.50
CA GLY A 515 -7.88 5.75 -7.82
C GLY A 515 -7.00 5.49 -9.03
N SER A 516 -5.70 5.74 -8.88
CA SER A 516 -4.68 5.47 -9.92
C SER A 516 -4.31 3.99 -10.10
N GLY A 517 -4.95 3.07 -9.38
CA GLY A 517 -4.74 1.62 -9.45
C GLY A 517 -3.64 1.06 -8.54
N ALA A 518 -3.27 1.73 -7.44
CA ALA A 518 -2.16 1.32 -6.58
C ALA A 518 -2.31 -0.12 -6.01
N PHE A 519 -3.51 -0.51 -5.56
CA PHE A 519 -3.75 -1.89 -5.11
C PHE A 519 -3.81 -2.90 -6.25
N LEU A 520 -4.32 -2.51 -7.42
CA LEU A 520 -4.31 -3.36 -8.62
C LEU A 520 -2.87 -3.70 -9.04
N PHE A 521 -1.97 -2.73 -8.94
CA PHE A 521 -0.54 -2.93 -9.15
C PHE A 521 0.11 -3.83 -8.09
N ALA A 522 -0.26 -3.67 -6.83
CA ALA A 522 0.21 -4.56 -5.77
C ALA A 522 -0.24 -6.00 -6.01
N ALA A 523 -1.50 -6.20 -6.40
CA ALA A 523 -2.03 -7.50 -6.77
C ALA A 523 -1.28 -8.10 -7.97
N LEU A 524 -1.03 -7.31 -9.02
CA LEU A 524 -0.22 -7.71 -10.17
C LEU A 524 1.17 -8.19 -9.74
N ASN A 525 1.88 -7.42 -8.91
CA ASN A 525 3.22 -7.73 -8.42
C ASN A 525 3.26 -8.97 -7.50
N ILE A 526 2.15 -9.29 -6.82
CA ILE A 526 2.02 -10.49 -5.98
C ILE A 526 1.76 -11.73 -6.85
N LEU A 527 0.85 -11.62 -7.83
CA LEU A 527 0.45 -12.73 -8.69
C LEU A 527 1.52 -13.11 -9.71
N GLU A 528 2.24 -12.13 -10.28
CA GLU A 528 3.30 -12.33 -11.28
C GLU A 528 4.27 -13.48 -10.94
N PRO A 529 5.00 -13.45 -9.81
CA PRO A 529 5.99 -14.49 -9.51
C PRO A 529 5.34 -15.84 -9.21
N LEU A 530 4.10 -15.87 -8.72
CA LEU A 530 3.37 -17.11 -8.47
C LEU A 530 2.97 -17.79 -9.79
N TYR A 531 2.53 -17.01 -10.77
CA TYR A 531 2.30 -17.51 -12.13
C TYR A 531 3.59 -18.04 -12.76
N GLU A 532 4.68 -17.27 -12.66
CA GLU A 532 5.98 -17.66 -13.22
C GLU A 532 6.47 -18.99 -12.64
N VAL A 533 6.46 -19.15 -11.31
CA VAL A 533 6.88 -20.40 -10.66
C VAL A 533 5.98 -21.57 -11.06
N CYS A 534 4.67 -21.40 -11.10
CA CYS A 534 3.76 -22.45 -11.56
C CYS A 534 4.06 -22.88 -12.99
N ILE A 535 4.23 -21.93 -13.92
CA ILE A 535 4.48 -22.23 -15.34
C ILE A 535 5.81 -22.98 -15.50
N ASN A 536 6.89 -22.51 -14.86
CA ASN A 536 8.19 -23.17 -14.90
C ASN A 536 8.09 -24.61 -14.37
N ARG A 537 7.38 -24.84 -13.25
CA ARG A 537 7.19 -26.17 -12.69
C ARG A 537 6.35 -27.07 -13.58
N MET A 538 5.29 -26.55 -14.20
CA MET A 538 4.49 -27.30 -15.19
C MET A 538 5.34 -27.74 -16.39
N GLN A 539 6.21 -26.87 -16.91
CA GLN A 539 7.15 -27.19 -17.98
C GLN A 539 8.13 -28.29 -17.55
N GLU A 540 8.71 -28.19 -16.36
CA GLU A 540 9.63 -29.20 -15.82
C GLU A 540 8.96 -30.58 -15.65
N PHE A 541 7.71 -30.63 -15.18
CA PHE A 541 6.95 -31.87 -15.07
C PHE A 541 6.58 -32.44 -16.45
N ASN A 542 6.18 -31.58 -17.40
CA ASN A 542 5.87 -32.01 -18.77
C ASN A 542 7.10 -32.57 -19.50
N ALA A 543 8.27 -31.97 -19.30
CA ALA A 543 9.53 -32.46 -19.86
C ALA A 543 9.87 -33.89 -19.38
N LYS A 544 9.46 -34.26 -18.15
CA LYS A 544 9.60 -35.63 -17.61
C LYS A 544 8.47 -36.56 -18.07
N ASN A 545 7.25 -36.04 -18.23
CA ASN A 545 6.09 -36.79 -18.71
C ASN A 545 5.18 -35.88 -19.55
N SER A 546 5.21 -36.09 -20.87
CA SER A 546 4.51 -35.24 -21.85
C SER A 546 2.97 -35.28 -21.75
N GLN A 547 2.40 -36.16 -20.93
CA GLN A 547 0.95 -36.20 -20.67
C GLN A 547 0.51 -35.22 -19.57
N LEU A 548 1.43 -34.73 -18.73
CA LEU A 548 1.13 -33.78 -17.67
C LEU A 548 1.05 -32.35 -18.23
N PHE A 549 0.08 -31.55 -17.76
CA PHE A 549 -0.07 -30.14 -18.11
C PHE A 549 -0.21 -29.82 -19.61
N LYS A 550 -0.58 -30.81 -20.44
CA LYS A 550 -0.67 -30.62 -21.89
C LYS A 550 -1.63 -29.50 -22.27
N GLN A 551 -2.79 -29.40 -21.62
CA GLN A 551 -3.79 -28.37 -21.94
C GLN A 551 -3.33 -26.98 -21.49
N GLU A 552 -2.79 -26.88 -20.27
CA GLU A 552 -2.29 -25.63 -19.69
C GLU A 552 -1.10 -25.08 -20.50
N LEU A 553 -0.15 -25.94 -20.86
CA LEU A 553 1.00 -25.56 -21.68
C LEU A 553 0.64 -25.30 -23.14
N GLN A 554 -0.37 -25.97 -23.70
CA GLN A 554 -0.88 -25.64 -25.03
C GLN A 554 -1.55 -24.27 -25.07
N GLU A 555 -2.31 -23.88 -24.04
CA GLU A 555 -2.87 -22.52 -23.94
C GLU A 555 -1.76 -21.46 -23.97
N ILE A 556 -0.69 -21.74 -23.24
CA ILE A 556 0.54 -20.96 -23.19
C ILE A 556 1.12 -20.94 -24.63
N GLU A 557 1.62 -22.05 -25.16
CA GLU A 557 2.31 -22.15 -26.46
C GLU A 557 1.54 -21.56 -27.66
N HIS A 558 0.24 -21.83 -27.79
CA HIS A 558 -0.56 -21.38 -28.94
C HIS A 558 -0.86 -19.87 -28.96
N LYS A 559 -0.65 -19.14 -27.86
CA LYS A 559 -0.99 -17.72 -27.72
C LYS A 559 0.22 -16.78 -27.78
N TYR A 560 1.41 -17.27 -28.15
CA TYR A 560 2.65 -16.47 -28.11
C TYR A 560 3.03 -15.82 -29.43
N ARG A 561 3.39 -14.52 -29.35
CA ARG A 561 4.30 -13.85 -30.30
C ARG A 561 5.46 -13.08 -29.62
N SER A 562 5.32 -12.62 -28.37
CA SER A 562 6.33 -11.74 -27.70
C SER A 562 7.21 -12.43 -26.63
N ASN A 563 6.69 -12.71 -25.42
CA ASN A 563 7.39 -13.41 -24.32
C ASN A 563 6.44 -13.88 -23.18
N ILE A 564 6.93 -14.77 -22.29
CA ILE A 564 6.20 -15.33 -21.14
C ILE A 564 5.65 -14.26 -20.18
N GLN A 565 6.41 -13.19 -19.95
CA GLN A 565 6.08 -12.15 -19.00
C GLN A 565 4.85 -11.35 -19.44
N TYR A 566 4.76 -11.05 -20.73
CA TYR A 566 3.61 -10.41 -21.35
C TYR A 566 2.35 -11.28 -21.19
N PHE A 567 2.46 -12.60 -21.40
CA PHE A 567 1.35 -13.53 -21.19
C PHE A 567 0.86 -13.52 -19.73
N ILE A 568 1.78 -13.54 -18.76
CA ILE A 568 1.44 -13.49 -17.33
C ILE A 568 0.69 -12.19 -17.02
N TYR A 569 1.23 -11.03 -17.41
CA TYR A 569 0.57 -9.75 -17.17
C TYR A 569 -0.79 -9.64 -17.84
N LYS A 570 -0.89 -10.05 -19.12
CA LYS A 570 -2.16 -10.08 -19.85
C LYS A 570 -3.18 -10.99 -19.15
N SER A 571 -2.76 -12.16 -18.67
CA SER A 571 -3.62 -13.09 -17.95
C SER A 571 -4.12 -12.49 -16.64
N ILE A 572 -3.22 -11.88 -15.85
CA ILE A 572 -3.58 -11.24 -14.58
C ILE A 572 -4.56 -10.09 -14.79
N ILE A 573 -4.23 -9.17 -15.71
CA ILE A 573 -5.03 -7.98 -15.99
C ILE A 573 -6.44 -8.35 -16.46
N LEU A 574 -6.58 -9.37 -17.31
CA LEU A 574 -7.88 -9.78 -17.87
C LEU A 574 -8.72 -10.64 -16.93
N ARG A 575 -8.08 -11.52 -16.16
CA ARG A 575 -8.78 -12.55 -15.37
C ARG A 575 -8.95 -12.16 -13.91
N ASN A 576 -8.01 -11.39 -13.35
CA ASN A 576 -7.88 -11.23 -11.91
C ASN A 576 -8.17 -9.81 -11.41
N LEU A 577 -7.85 -8.76 -12.19
CA LEU A 577 -7.90 -7.38 -11.70
C LEU A 577 -9.20 -6.68 -12.08
N TYR A 578 -9.86 -6.08 -11.08
CA TYR A 578 -11.10 -5.33 -11.22
C TYR A 578 -11.03 -4.05 -10.40
N GLY A 579 -11.49 -2.93 -10.95
CA GLY A 579 -11.38 -1.62 -10.32
C GLY A 579 -12.60 -0.75 -10.59
N VAL A 580 -13.06 -0.02 -9.58
CA VAL A 580 -14.10 1.01 -9.74
C VAL A 580 -13.64 2.31 -9.11
N ASP A 581 -13.87 3.44 -9.79
CA ASP A 581 -13.69 4.76 -9.20
C ASP A 581 -14.76 5.73 -9.70
N ILE A 582 -15.11 6.72 -8.88
CA ILE A 582 -16.10 7.74 -9.26
C ILE A 582 -15.54 8.75 -10.28
N MET A 583 -14.21 8.84 -10.40
CA MET A 583 -13.55 9.74 -11.35
C MET A 583 -13.09 9.00 -12.61
N VAL A 584 -13.58 9.45 -13.76
CA VAL A 584 -13.18 8.90 -15.07
C VAL A 584 -11.66 9.03 -15.25
N GLU A 585 -11.08 10.17 -14.86
CA GLU A 585 -9.65 10.40 -15.00
C GLU A 585 -8.82 9.37 -14.21
N ALA A 586 -9.26 9.00 -13.01
CA ALA A 586 -8.59 8.01 -12.16
C ALA A 586 -8.57 6.63 -12.83
N THR A 587 -9.72 6.20 -13.36
CA THR A 587 -9.84 4.92 -14.06
C THR A 587 -8.98 4.88 -15.32
N GLU A 588 -8.92 5.97 -16.10
CA GLU A 588 -8.06 6.06 -17.28
C GLU A 588 -6.56 6.01 -16.93
N ILE A 589 -6.15 6.61 -15.81
CA ILE A 589 -4.77 6.52 -15.30
C ILE A 589 -4.45 5.08 -14.86
N ALA A 590 -5.37 4.41 -14.17
CA ALA A 590 -5.17 3.02 -13.78
C ALA A 590 -4.98 2.12 -15.01
N LYS A 591 -5.82 2.29 -16.05
CA LYS A 591 -5.68 1.59 -17.33
C LYS A 591 -4.34 1.89 -18.01
N LEU A 592 -3.96 3.18 -18.10
CA LEU A 592 -2.69 3.62 -18.68
C LEU A 592 -1.51 2.92 -18.02
N ARG A 593 -1.44 2.92 -16.69
CA ARG A 593 -0.34 2.28 -15.98
C ARG A 593 -0.27 0.79 -16.29
N LEU A 594 -1.40 0.07 -16.25
CA LEU A 594 -1.45 -1.36 -16.55
C LEU A 594 -0.94 -1.67 -17.97
N PHE A 595 -1.33 -0.85 -18.97
CA PHE A 595 -0.82 -0.98 -20.33
C PHE A 595 0.69 -0.72 -20.41
N LEU A 596 1.19 0.36 -19.79
CA LEU A 596 2.62 0.64 -19.76
C LEU A 596 3.41 -0.52 -19.14
N LYS A 597 2.89 -1.15 -18.08
CA LYS A 597 3.52 -2.32 -17.45
C LYS A 597 3.61 -3.52 -18.41
N MET A 598 2.60 -3.72 -19.26
CA MET A 598 2.62 -4.75 -20.30
C MET A 598 3.63 -4.45 -21.41
N VAL A 599 3.63 -3.22 -21.94
CA VAL A 599 4.56 -2.83 -23.01
C VAL A 599 6.01 -2.84 -22.53
N ALA A 600 6.26 -2.53 -21.25
CA ALA A 600 7.59 -2.48 -20.67
C ALA A 600 8.41 -3.77 -20.85
N VAL A 601 7.74 -4.93 -20.86
CA VAL A 601 8.39 -6.24 -20.97
C VAL A 601 8.61 -6.71 -22.40
N VAL A 602 8.16 -5.96 -23.41
CA VAL A 602 8.29 -6.33 -24.84
C VAL A 602 9.40 -5.52 -25.51
N GLU A 603 10.27 -6.19 -26.25
CA GLU A 603 11.30 -5.55 -27.08
C GLU A 603 10.82 -5.43 -28.53
N VAL A 604 11.27 -4.40 -29.24
CA VAL A 604 10.91 -4.20 -30.65
C VAL A 604 11.52 -5.30 -31.52
N ASP A 605 10.66 -6.06 -32.19
CA ASP A 605 11.06 -6.97 -33.26
C ASP A 605 10.67 -6.39 -34.62
N LYS A 606 11.65 -5.80 -35.31
CA LYS A 606 11.45 -5.21 -36.65
C LYS A 606 11.05 -6.26 -37.70
N ARG A 607 11.16 -7.57 -37.44
CA ARG A 607 10.74 -8.64 -38.36
C ARG A 607 9.25 -8.96 -38.24
N ASP A 608 8.66 -8.72 -37.08
CA ASP A 608 7.23 -8.95 -36.86
C ASP A 608 6.40 -7.78 -37.45
N PRO A 609 5.26 -8.04 -38.09
CA PRO A 609 4.37 -7.00 -38.62
C PRO A 609 3.99 -5.95 -37.57
N ASN A 610 3.74 -6.37 -36.33
CA ASN A 610 3.33 -5.50 -35.21
C ASN A 610 4.50 -5.16 -34.27
N LEU A 611 5.74 -5.22 -34.76
CA LEU A 611 6.95 -4.89 -34.01
C LEU A 611 7.18 -5.76 -32.75
N GLY A 612 6.63 -6.97 -32.74
CA GLY A 612 6.72 -7.89 -31.59
C GLY A 612 5.74 -7.55 -30.47
N LEU A 613 4.94 -6.49 -30.62
CA LEU A 613 3.92 -6.10 -29.65
C LEU A 613 2.61 -6.79 -29.97
N ASP A 614 2.01 -7.44 -28.98
CA ASP A 614 0.64 -7.94 -29.12
C ASP A 614 -0.37 -6.81 -28.94
N PRO A 615 -1.54 -6.87 -29.61
CA PRO A 615 -2.60 -5.90 -29.38
C PRO A 615 -2.98 -5.84 -27.90
N LEU A 616 -3.14 -4.64 -27.36
CA LEU A 616 -3.46 -4.45 -25.94
C LEU A 616 -4.83 -5.05 -25.61
N PRO A 617 -5.01 -5.61 -24.41
CA PRO A 617 -6.30 -6.07 -23.96
C PRO A 617 -7.27 -4.90 -23.79
N ASP A 618 -8.54 -5.11 -24.10
CA ASP A 618 -9.59 -4.20 -23.69
C ASP A 618 -10.02 -4.52 -22.26
N ILE A 619 -9.78 -3.55 -21.38
CA ILE A 619 -10.05 -3.64 -19.94
C ILE A 619 -11.15 -2.66 -19.50
N ASP A 620 -11.93 -2.11 -20.44
CA ASP A 620 -13.04 -1.19 -20.16
C ASP A 620 -14.12 -1.85 -19.28
N PHE A 621 -14.19 -3.18 -19.29
CA PHE A 621 -15.12 -3.95 -18.47
C PHE A 621 -14.51 -4.50 -17.17
N ASN A 622 -13.20 -4.33 -16.96
CA ASN A 622 -12.50 -4.66 -15.72
C ASN A 622 -12.34 -3.42 -14.84
N ILE A 623 -11.97 -2.28 -15.45
CA ILE A 623 -11.75 -1.00 -14.77
C ILE A 623 -12.85 -0.02 -15.21
N ARG A 624 -13.78 0.29 -14.31
CA ARG A 624 -15.02 1.01 -14.64
C ARG A 624 -15.19 2.29 -13.82
N CYS A 625 -15.86 3.28 -14.41
CA CYS A 625 -16.21 4.52 -13.72
C CYS A 625 -17.63 4.42 -13.13
N GLY A 626 -17.79 4.83 -11.87
CA GLY A 626 -19.10 4.90 -11.23
C GLY A 626 -19.03 5.09 -9.71
N ASN A 627 -20.16 5.45 -9.10
CA ASN A 627 -20.25 5.64 -7.67
C ASN A 627 -20.43 4.28 -6.95
N THR A 628 -19.38 3.82 -6.29
CA THR A 628 -19.36 2.57 -5.53
C THR A 628 -20.53 2.39 -4.57
N LEU A 629 -21.02 3.48 -3.97
CA LEU A 629 -22.05 3.45 -2.92
C LEU A 629 -23.49 3.57 -3.44
N VAL A 630 -23.67 3.96 -4.71
CA VAL A 630 -24.98 4.20 -5.31
C VAL A 630 -25.18 3.23 -6.46
N GLY A 631 -26.39 2.69 -6.58
CA GLY A 631 -26.68 1.58 -7.49
C GLY A 631 -26.87 0.27 -6.72
N TYR A 632 -27.52 -0.67 -7.39
CA TYR A 632 -27.87 -1.98 -6.84
C TYR A 632 -26.62 -2.87 -6.75
N ALA A 633 -26.26 -3.30 -5.54
CA ALA A 633 -25.11 -4.19 -5.34
C ALA A 633 -25.47 -5.66 -5.63
N THR A 634 -26.65 -6.09 -5.20
CA THR A 634 -27.11 -7.48 -5.28
C THR A 634 -28.56 -7.56 -5.75
N GLN A 635 -29.00 -8.75 -6.19
CA GLN A 635 -30.40 -9.00 -6.52
C GLN A 635 -31.34 -8.65 -5.36
N LYS A 636 -30.95 -8.93 -4.11
CA LYS A 636 -31.75 -8.63 -2.91
C LYS A 636 -32.04 -7.13 -2.76
N GLU A 637 -31.09 -6.27 -3.12
CA GLU A 637 -31.28 -4.82 -3.09
C GLU A 637 -32.26 -4.35 -4.16
N LEU A 638 -32.18 -4.92 -5.38
CA LEU A 638 -33.15 -4.65 -6.44
C LEU A 638 -34.56 -5.09 -6.02
N GLU A 639 -34.69 -6.28 -5.44
CA GLU A 639 -35.97 -6.82 -5.00
C GLU A 639 -36.64 -5.98 -3.92
N ARG A 640 -35.86 -5.40 -3.00
CA ARG A 640 -36.37 -4.51 -1.95
C ARG A 640 -37.09 -3.30 -2.55
N ASP A 641 -36.56 -2.72 -3.61
CA ASP A 641 -37.12 -1.53 -4.28
C ASP A 641 -38.30 -1.89 -5.21
N LEU A 642 -38.53 -3.19 -5.45
CA LEU A 642 -39.65 -3.71 -6.21
C LEU A 642 -40.90 -3.98 -5.36
N VAL A 643 -40.84 -3.92 -4.02
CA VAL A 643 -41.95 -4.34 -3.13
C VAL A 643 -43.18 -3.41 -3.18
N GLN A 644 -43.05 -2.19 -3.72
CA GLN A 644 -44.18 -1.24 -3.84
C GLN A 644 -44.75 -1.24 -5.27
N GLY A 645 -45.92 -1.85 -5.47
CA GLY A 645 -46.62 -1.87 -6.76
C GLY A 645 -47.57 -3.06 -6.95
N ASP A 646 -48.16 -3.17 -8.15
CA ASP A 646 -48.94 -4.34 -8.58
C ASP A 646 -48.03 -5.56 -8.73
N MET A 647 -48.44 -6.70 -8.17
CA MET A 647 -47.67 -7.94 -8.14
C MET A 647 -47.31 -8.43 -9.56
N PHE A 648 -48.22 -8.28 -10.51
CA PHE A 648 -47.99 -8.68 -11.91
C PHE A 648 -46.93 -7.79 -12.59
N ALA A 649 -46.98 -6.48 -12.38
CA ALA A 649 -45.98 -5.56 -12.93
C ALA A 649 -44.59 -5.78 -12.33
N ILE A 650 -44.51 -6.19 -11.05
CA ILE A 650 -43.26 -6.55 -10.38
C ILE A 650 -42.66 -7.81 -10.98
N GLU A 651 -43.47 -8.87 -11.18
CA GLU A 651 -43.00 -10.11 -11.79
C GLU A 651 -42.56 -9.91 -13.24
N GLU A 652 -43.31 -9.13 -14.02
CA GLU A 652 -42.95 -8.79 -15.41
C GLU A 652 -41.61 -8.02 -15.47
N PHE A 653 -41.42 -7.03 -14.60
CA PHE A 653 -40.16 -6.29 -14.53
C PHE A 653 -38.99 -7.18 -14.10
N LYS A 654 -39.17 -8.04 -13.10
CA LYS A 654 -38.14 -9.01 -12.68
C LYS A 654 -37.75 -9.95 -13.82
N ALA A 655 -38.73 -10.50 -14.52
CA ALA A 655 -38.48 -11.37 -15.66
C ALA A 655 -37.69 -10.65 -16.75
N LYS A 656 -38.05 -9.40 -17.05
CA LYS A 656 -37.35 -8.55 -18.03
C LYS A 656 -35.91 -8.27 -17.62
N VAL A 657 -35.67 -7.86 -16.37
CA VAL A 657 -34.31 -7.56 -15.88
C VAL A 657 -33.44 -8.81 -15.89
N ASN A 658 -33.95 -9.94 -15.39
CA ASN A 658 -33.19 -11.19 -15.38
C ASN A 658 -32.86 -11.67 -16.81
N ASP A 659 -33.80 -11.56 -17.76
CA ASP A 659 -33.55 -11.92 -19.16
C ASP A 659 -32.48 -11.02 -19.81
N GLU A 660 -32.50 -9.71 -19.55
CA GLU A 660 -31.45 -8.80 -20.04
C GLU A 660 -30.10 -9.06 -19.37
N MET A 661 -30.09 -9.33 -18.07
CA MET A 661 -28.88 -9.70 -17.34
C MET A 661 -28.25 -10.99 -17.90
N ASP A 662 -29.05 -12.04 -18.17
CA ASP A 662 -28.57 -13.29 -18.78
C ASP A 662 -28.03 -13.09 -20.20
N LYS A 663 -28.55 -12.12 -20.96
CA LYS A 663 -28.01 -11.75 -22.27
C LYS A 663 -26.67 -11.03 -22.13
N VAL A 664 -26.56 -10.09 -21.18
CA VAL A 664 -25.30 -9.38 -20.91
C VAL A 664 -24.22 -10.37 -20.50
N ALA A 665 -24.51 -11.28 -19.58
CA ALA A 665 -23.61 -12.35 -19.12
C ALA A 665 -23.03 -13.17 -20.28
N ARG A 666 -23.92 -13.74 -21.11
CA ARG A 666 -23.51 -14.53 -22.28
C ARG A 666 -22.67 -13.74 -23.27
N THR A 667 -23.02 -12.47 -23.49
CA THR A 667 -22.26 -11.59 -24.41
C THR A 667 -20.89 -11.24 -23.84
N TYR A 668 -20.80 -11.02 -22.52
CA TYR A 668 -19.54 -10.79 -21.81
C TYR A 668 -18.62 -12.00 -21.88
N ASP A 669 -19.14 -13.21 -21.63
CA ASP A 669 -18.39 -14.45 -21.76
C ASP A 669 -17.83 -14.65 -23.17
N ILE A 670 -18.65 -14.39 -24.19
CA ILE A 670 -18.21 -14.44 -25.59
C ILE A 670 -17.08 -13.43 -25.84
N PHE A 671 -17.26 -12.18 -25.41
CA PHE A 671 -16.26 -11.13 -25.54
C PHE A 671 -14.94 -11.49 -24.84
N LYS A 672 -14.99 -11.95 -23.58
CA LYS A 672 -13.83 -12.38 -22.79
C LYS A 672 -13.11 -13.56 -23.44
N ASN A 673 -13.87 -14.53 -23.95
CA ASN A 673 -13.31 -15.68 -24.66
C ASN A 673 -12.62 -15.28 -25.98
N ILE A 674 -13.21 -14.38 -26.77
CA ILE A 674 -12.58 -13.85 -28.00
C ILE A 674 -11.28 -13.13 -27.65
N GLN A 675 -11.30 -12.27 -26.64
CA GLN A 675 -10.13 -11.51 -26.19
C GLN A 675 -8.99 -12.41 -25.69
N LEU A 676 -9.31 -13.46 -24.94
CA LEU A 676 -8.33 -14.41 -24.43
C LEU A 676 -7.79 -15.36 -25.52
N LYS A 677 -8.56 -15.62 -26.58
CA LYS A 677 -8.18 -16.53 -27.67
C LYS A 677 -7.48 -15.84 -28.84
N GLN A 678 -7.41 -14.50 -28.87
CA GLN A 678 -6.80 -13.72 -29.96
C GLN A 678 -7.24 -14.23 -31.34
N THR A 679 -8.56 -14.30 -31.57
CA THR A 679 -9.05 -14.63 -32.91
C THR A 679 -8.55 -13.56 -33.89
N GLU A 680 -7.97 -13.96 -35.03
CA GLU A 680 -7.54 -13.02 -36.09
C GLU A 680 -8.72 -12.21 -36.68
N ASP A 681 -9.95 -12.55 -36.31
CA ASP A 681 -11.19 -11.88 -36.67
C ASP A 681 -11.50 -10.67 -35.77
N MET A 682 -10.87 -9.54 -36.11
CA MET A 682 -11.10 -8.24 -35.48
C MET A 682 -12.53 -7.72 -35.63
N ALA A 683 -13.23 -8.11 -36.70
CA ALA A 683 -14.61 -7.68 -36.92
C ALA A 683 -15.53 -8.34 -35.88
N ALA A 684 -15.32 -9.63 -35.60
CA ALA A 684 -16.01 -10.33 -34.51
C ALA A 684 -15.72 -9.70 -33.14
N PHE A 685 -14.48 -9.28 -32.87
CA PHE A 685 -14.13 -8.61 -31.61
C PHE A 685 -14.84 -7.25 -31.46
N LYS A 686 -14.76 -6.37 -32.47
CA LYS A 686 -15.44 -5.07 -32.45
C LYS A 686 -16.96 -5.20 -32.34
N HIS A 687 -17.55 -6.17 -33.04
CA HIS A 687 -18.98 -6.47 -32.94
C HIS A 687 -19.35 -6.92 -31.52
N ALA A 688 -18.62 -7.87 -30.94
CA ALA A 688 -18.88 -8.36 -29.58
C ALA A 688 -18.74 -7.23 -28.54
N LYS A 689 -17.72 -6.37 -28.65
CA LYS A 689 -17.54 -5.19 -27.79
C LYS A 689 -18.75 -4.25 -27.89
N HIS A 690 -19.16 -3.92 -29.12
CA HIS A 690 -20.26 -3.00 -29.35
C HIS A 690 -21.59 -3.55 -28.83
N GLU A 691 -21.89 -4.80 -29.14
CA GLU A 691 -23.10 -5.48 -28.67
C GLU A 691 -23.16 -5.53 -27.13
N LEU A 692 -22.05 -5.89 -26.48
CA LEU A 692 -21.96 -5.90 -25.02
C LEU A 692 -22.22 -4.50 -24.43
N LYS A 693 -21.60 -3.47 -25.01
CA LYS A 693 -21.77 -2.08 -24.56
C LYS A 693 -23.23 -1.62 -24.69
N GLU A 694 -23.87 -1.89 -25.83
CA GLU A 694 -25.27 -1.52 -26.04
C GLU A 694 -26.22 -2.22 -25.05
N ARG A 695 -26.07 -3.53 -24.87
CA ARG A 695 -26.89 -4.30 -23.92
C ARG A 695 -26.74 -3.79 -22.49
N LEU A 696 -25.51 -3.53 -22.08
CA LEU A 696 -25.20 -3.03 -20.76
C LEU A 696 -25.78 -1.62 -20.55
N THR A 697 -25.67 -0.72 -21.53
CA THR A 697 -26.30 0.60 -21.48
C THR A 697 -27.81 0.49 -21.32
N GLN A 698 -28.48 -0.35 -22.10
CA GLN A 698 -29.93 -0.55 -21.99
C GLN A 698 -30.35 -1.10 -20.62
N LEU A 699 -29.60 -2.07 -20.08
CA LEU A 699 -29.85 -2.63 -18.76
C LEU A 699 -29.64 -1.58 -17.65
N ASN A 700 -28.55 -0.82 -17.72
CA ASN A 700 -28.27 0.25 -16.78
C ASN A 700 -29.36 1.33 -16.82
N ASP A 701 -29.82 1.76 -17.99
CA ASP A 701 -30.89 2.75 -18.10
C ASP A 701 -32.19 2.26 -17.47
N LEU A 702 -32.53 0.98 -17.66
CA LEU A 702 -33.68 0.35 -17.02
C LEU A 702 -33.56 0.38 -15.48
N LEU A 703 -32.39 0.02 -14.95
CA LEU A 703 -32.12 0.01 -13.51
C LEU A 703 -32.04 1.43 -12.92
N ASN A 704 -31.47 2.39 -13.66
CA ASN A 704 -31.37 3.80 -13.30
C ASN A 704 -32.76 4.41 -13.14
N HIS A 705 -33.64 4.22 -14.12
CA HIS A 705 -35.02 4.71 -14.06
C HIS A 705 -35.79 4.08 -12.89
N LYS A 706 -35.58 2.78 -12.63
CA LYS A 706 -36.21 2.11 -11.48
C LYS A 706 -35.72 2.70 -10.15
N MET A 707 -34.40 2.87 -10.00
CA MET A 707 -33.82 3.47 -8.80
C MET A 707 -34.24 4.92 -8.61
N PHE A 708 -34.25 5.73 -9.67
CA PHE A 708 -34.73 7.12 -9.65
C PHE A 708 -36.16 7.21 -9.12
N GLY A 709 -37.06 6.33 -9.59
CA GLY A 709 -38.43 6.24 -9.09
C GLY A 709 -38.53 5.88 -7.60
N ALA A 710 -37.62 5.06 -7.08
CA ALA A 710 -37.59 4.65 -5.68
C ALA A 710 -37.01 5.72 -4.73
N VAL A 711 -36.08 6.56 -5.21
CA VAL A 711 -35.42 7.61 -4.38
C VAL A 711 -36.39 8.73 -3.98
N GLY A 712 -37.44 8.97 -4.77
CA GLY A 712 -38.49 9.95 -4.48
C GLY A 712 -37.98 11.40 -4.45
N THR A 713 -37.13 11.78 -5.41
CA THR A 713 -36.55 13.14 -5.51
C THR A 713 -37.43 14.09 -6.36
N ALA A 714 -37.37 15.39 -6.06
CA ALA A 714 -37.99 16.45 -6.87
C ALA A 714 -37.09 16.93 -8.03
N ALA A 715 -35.84 16.46 -8.11
CA ALA A 715 -34.93 16.74 -9.21
C ALA A 715 -35.36 15.99 -10.48
N ASP A 716 -35.06 16.55 -11.65
CA ASP A 716 -35.19 15.81 -12.91
C ASP A 716 -34.18 14.65 -12.98
N TYR A 717 -34.46 13.68 -13.86
CA TYR A 717 -33.67 12.45 -14.00
C TYR A 717 -32.22 12.74 -14.36
N GLU A 718 -31.96 13.70 -15.25
CA GLU A 718 -30.60 13.96 -15.74
C GLU A 718 -29.74 14.62 -14.66
N ALA A 719 -30.30 15.59 -13.94
CA ALA A 719 -29.64 16.19 -12.78
C ALA A 719 -29.37 15.15 -11.68
N TRP A 720 -30.29 14.20 -11.45
CA TRP A 720 -30.07 13.10 -10.52
C TRP A 720 -28.94 12.18 -10.99
N TYR A 721 -28.96 11.75 -12.25
CA TYR A 721 -27.99 10.82 -12.85
C TYR A 721 -26.57 11.40 -12.79
N GLN A 722 -26.38 12.65 -13.22
CA GLN A 722 -25.08 13.33 -13.19
C GLN A 722 -24.53 13.52 -11.77
N LEU A 723 -25.41 13.71 -10.78
CA LEU A 723 -25.03 13.90 -9.39
C LEU A 723 -24.73 12.60 -8.65
N HIS A 724 -25.52 11.55 -8.90
CA HIS A 724 -25.48 10.29 -8.16
C HIS A 724 -24.54 9.27 -8.80
N GLN A 725 -24.36 9.31 -10.12
CA GLN A 725 -23.52 8.40 -10.91
C GLN A 725 -23.73 6.92 -10.52
N PRO A 726 -24.97 6.41 -10.55
CA PRO A 726 -25.29 5.06 -10.10
C PRO A 726 -24.45 4.00 -10.81
N PHE A 727 -23.90 3.07 -10.03
CA PHE A 727 -23.14 1.92 -10.51
C PHE A 727 -23.82 0.62 -10.06
N HIS A 728 -24.45 -0.07 -11.01
CA HIS A 728 -25.22 -1.29 -10.74
C HIS A 728 -24.33 -2.53 -10.78
N TRP A 729 -23.67 -2.86 -9.66
CA TRP A 729 -22.73 -3.98 -9.56
C TRP A 729 -23.28 -5.31 -10.08
N LEU A 730 -24.55 -5.63 -9.79
CA LEU A 730 -25.19 -6.88 -10.27
C LEU A 730 -25.28 -6.96 -11.81
N ALA A 731 -25.25 -5.82 -12.51
CA ALA A 731 -25.25 -5.75 -13.98
C ALA A 731 -23.83 -5.61 -14.54
N GLU A 732 -23.03 -4.74 -13.93
CA GLU A 732 -21.68 -4.39 -14.38
C GLU A 732 -20.67 -5.54 -14.22
N PHE A 733 -20.85 -6.37 -13.19
CA PHE A 733 -20.04 -7.54 -12.91
C PHE A 733 -20.92 -8.78 -12.72
N TYR A 734 -21.83 -9.03 -13.67
CA TYR A 734 -22.87 -10.05 -13.56
C TYR A 734 -22.33 -11.42 -13.11
N ASP A 735 -21.38 -12.02 -13.84
CA ASP A 735 -20.94 -13.40 -13.56
C ASP A 735 -20.34 -13.49 -12.14
N ILE A 736 -19.63 -12.45 -11.72
CA ILE A 736 -18.98 -12.41 -10.41
C ILE A 736 -20.02 -12.27 -9.30
N ILE A 737 -20.97 -11.34 -9.44
CA ILE A 737 -21.95 -11.06 -8.39
C ILE A 737 -23.03 -12.14 -8.31
N ASN A 738 -23.57 -12.58 -9.46
CA ASN A 738 -24.72 -13.48 -9.51
C ASN A 738 -24.30 -14.96 -9.51
N ASP A 739 -23.28 -15.36 -10.28
CA ASP A 739 -22.89 -16.78 -10.39
C ASP A 739 -21.88 -17.19 -9.31
N HIS A 740 -20.92 -16.31 -8.99
CA HIS A 740 -19.90 -16.59 -7.95
C HIS A 740 -20.28 -16.05 -6.56
N GLY A 741 -21.37 -15.29 -6.46
CA GLY A 741 -21.85 -14.70 -5.20
C GLY A 741 -20.99 -13.54 -4.67
N GLY A 742 -20.09 -13.00 -5.50
CA GLY A 742 -19.20 -11.90 -5.17
C GLY A 742 -17.73 -12.15 -5.54
N PHE A 743 -16.92 -11.12 -5.39
CA PHE A 743 -15.47 -11.15 -5.57
C PHE A 743 -14.78 -12.03 -4.52
N ASP A 744 -13.62 -12.55 -4.86
CA ASP A 744 -12.82 -13.42 -3.98
C ASP A 744 -11.98 -12.64 -2.97
N VAL A 745 -11.40 -11.53 -3.44
CA VAL A 745 -10.57 -10.64 -2.63
C VAL A 745 -10.98 -9.21 -2.90
N ILE A 746 -11.18 -8.43 -1.84
CA ILE A 746 -11.41 -6.99 -1.94
C ILE A 746 -10.30 -6.26 -1.17
N ILE A 747 -9.58 -5.37 -1.84
CA ILE A 747 -8.50 -4.58 -1.25
C ILE A 747 -8.60 -3.13 -1.68
N GLY A 748 -8.36 -2.18 -0.77
CA GLY A 748 -8.50 -0.78 -1.15
C GLY A 748 -8.13 0.24 -0.08
N ASN A 749 -8.21 1.50 -0.49
CA ASN A 749 -8.17 2.68 0.38
C ASN A 749 -9.48 3.49 0.20
N PRO A 750 -10.53 3.17 0.96
CA PRO A 750 -11.81 3.89 0.87
C PRO A 750 -11.67 5.39 1.17
N PRO A 751 -12.58 6.26 0.66
CA PRO A 751 -12.48 7.71 0.80
C PRO A 751 -12.74 8.22 2.23
N TYR A 752 -11.91 9.15 2.72
CA TYR A 752 -12.01 9.68 4.09
C TYR A 752 -12.83 10.98 4.17
N VAL A 753 -14.08 10.93 3.72
CA VAL A 753 -14.98 12.11 3.66
C VAL A 753 -15.96 12.11 4.82
N GLU A 754 -16.04 13.20 5.57
CA GLU A 754 -17.05 13.33 6.63
C GLU A 754 -18.47 13.33 6.02
N ASN A 755 -19.37 12.54 6.61
CA ASN A 755 -20.76 12.43 6.19
C ASN A 755 -21.55 13.69 6.57
N ARG A 756 -21.47 14.73 5.73
CA ARG A 756 -22.20 15.99 5.88
C ARG A 756 -22.76 16.43 4.53
N PRO A 757 -23.92 17.12 4.49
CA PRO A 757 -24.52 17.62 3.25
C PRO A 757 -23.61 18.57 2.44
N SER A 758 -22.65 19.23 3.09
CA SER A 758 -21.67 20.09 2.41
C SER A 758 -20.66 19.30 1.57
N ASN A 759 -20.37 18.06 1.96
CA ASN A 759 -19.33 17.23 1.37
C ASN A 759 -19.92 16.17 0.43
N ILE A 760 -21.07 15.60 0.80
CA ILE A 760 -21.78 14.56 0.04
C ILE A 760 -23.10 15.14 -0.45
N ARG A 761 -23.19 15.39 -1.76
CA ARG A 761 -24.36 16.00 -2.40
C ARG A 761 -25.39 14.99 -2.92
N TYR A 762 -25.00 13.72 -3.06
CA TYR A 762 -25.89 12.63 -3.44
C TYR A 762 -26.42 11.90 -2.21
N ARG A 763 -27.54 11.20 -2.36
CA ARG A 763 -28.19 10.48 -1.26
C ARG A 763 -27.67 9.04 -1.16
N ILE A 764 -27.32 8.62 0.05
CA ILE A 764 -26.95 7.24 0.39
C ILE A 764 -28.07 6.64 1.22
N LEU A 765 -28.59 5.49 0.80
CA LEU A 765 -29.80 4.88 1.35
C LEU A 765 -29.55 3.43 1.76
N HIS A 766 -30.23 3.00 2.82
CA HIS A 766 -30.29 1.60 3.26
C HIS A 766 -28.98 0.96 3.73
N TYR A 767 -28.11 1.74 4.39
CA TYR A 767 -26.90 1.25 5.06
C TYR A 767 -27.09 1.17 6.58
N GLU A 768 -26.72 0.06 7.21
CA GLU A 768 -26.68 -0.11 8.67
C GLU A 768 -25.68 0.85 9.33
N THR A 769 -24.63 1.18 8.59
CA THR A 769 -23.55 2.04 9.01
C THR A 769 -23.82 3.52 8.78
N ILE A 770 -24.96 3.94 8.20
CA ILE A 770 -25.26 5.34 7.84
C ILE A 770 -25.08 6.36 8.98
N ALA A 771 -25.21 5.91 10.23
CA ALA A 771 -24.98 6.71 11.44
C ALA A 771 -23.50 7.03 11.70
N CYS A 772 -22.57 6.37 11.00
CA CYS A 772 -21.13 6.62 11.10
C CYS A 772 -20.79 7.97 10.45
N GLY A 773 -19.79 8.66 11.01
CA GLY A 773 -19.46 10.03 10.62
C GLY A 773 -18.63 10.17 9.34
N ASN A 774 -18.27 9.08 8.65
CA ASN A 774 -17.37 9.12 7.51
C ASN A 774 -17.70 8.05 6.46
N LEU A 775 -17.46 8.38 5.19
CA LEU A 775 -17.81 7.62 4.01
C LEU A 775 -17.16 6.23 3.95
N TYR A 776 -15.92 6.08 4.46
CA TYR A 776 -15.24 4.78 4.47
C TYR A 776 -16.06 3.69 5.17
N ALA A 777 -16.91 4.05 6.15
CA ALA A 777 -17.76 3.09 6.84
C ALA A 777 -18.80 2.46 5.90
N PHE A 778 -19.35 3.27 5.00
CA PHE A 778 -20.36 2.84 4.03
C PHE A 778 -19.70 2.04 2.91
N THR A 779 -18.49 2.42 2.51
CA THR A 779 -17.70 1.66 1.54
C THR A 779 -17.38 0.27 2.07
N LEU A 780 -16.92 0.15 3.32
CA LEU A 780 -16.71 -1.17 3.93
C LEU A 780 -18.00 -1.99 3.96
N GLU A 781 -19.14 -1.42 4.37
CA GLU A 781 -20.42 -2.15 4.32
C GLU A 781 -20.78 -2.60 2.90
N ARG A 782 -20.59 -1.74 1.89
CA ARG A 782 -20.79 -2.08 0.48
C ARG A 782 -19.88 -3.23 0.04
N GLU A 783 -18.62 -3.22 0.41
CA GLU A 783 -17.68 -4.31 0.08
C GLU A 783 -18.17 -5.66 0.61
N TYR A 784 -18.76 -5.72 1.82
CA TYR A 784 -19.36 -6.96 2.33
C TYR A 784 -20.57 -7.46 1.52
N SER A 785 -21.23 -6.59 0.75
CA SER A 785 -22.26 -6.98 -0.21
C SER A 785 -21.68 -7.45 -1.55
N LEU A 786 -20.41 -7.14 -1.84
CA LEU A 786 -19.75 -7.43 -3.11
C LEU A 786 -18.80 -8.63 -3.03
N ILE A 787 -18.41 -9.04 -1.82
CA ILE A 787 -17.51 -10.17 -1.59
C ILE A 787 -18.29 -11.47 -1.39
N ASN A 788 -17.73 -12.58 -1.87
CA ASN A 788 -18.33 -13.89 -1.63
C ASN A 788 -18.11 -14.38 -0.20
N GLU A 789 -18.89 -15.40 0.21
CA GLU A 789 -18.93 -15.92 1.59
C GLU A 789 -17.59 -16.48 2.11
N LYS A 790 -16.60 -16.71 1.23
CA LYS A 790 -15.29 -17.28 1.56
C LYS A 790 -14.14 -16.34 1.19
N GLY A 791 -14.46 -15.08 0.93
CA GLY A 791 -13.50 -14.09 0.48
C GLY A 791 -12.68 -13.48 1.61
N LEU A 792 -11.64 -12.74 1.21
CA LEU A 792 -10.80 -11.96 2.14
C LEU A 792 -10.85 -10.48 1.78
N MET A 793 -10.88 -9.63 2.81
CA MET A 793 -10.90 -8.17 2.67
C MET A 793 -9.70 -7.54 3.33
N GLY A 794 -9.15 -6.47 2.76
CA GLY A 794 -8.04 -5.74 3.33
C GLY A 794 -8.09 -4.25 3.02
N ASN A 795 -8.24 -3.40 4.04
CA ASN A 795 -8.45 -1.97 3.86
C ASN A 795 -7.59 -1.12 4.78
N ILE A 796 -7.11 0.02 4.26
CA ILE A 796 -6.53 1.09 5.09
C ILE A 796 -7.56 2.19 5.32
N VAL A 797 -7.85 2.48 6.60
CA VAL A 797 -8.94 3.37 7.02
C VAL A 797 -8.52 4.23 8.22
N PRO A 798 -9.26 5.30 8.58
CA PRO A 798 -8.98 6.08 9.79
C PRO A 798 -9.13 5.24 11.06
N VAL A 799 -8.29 5.53 12.08
CA VAL A 799 -8.31 4.84 13.40
C VAL A 799 -9.62 5.02 14.18
N SER A 800 -10.53 5.87 13.69
CA SER A 800 -11.86 6.06 14.27
C SER A 800 -12.68 4.77 14.29
N ILE A 801 -12.42 3.82 13.36
CA ILE A 801 -13.04 2.49 13.38
C ILE A 801 -12.74 1.74 14.67
N MET A 802 -11.57 1.96 15.27
CA MET A 802 -11.16 1.32 16.52
C MET A 802 -11.48 2.18 17.74
N SER A 803 -11.41 3.51 17.63
CA SER A 803 -11.29 4.42 18.79
C SER A 803 -12.54 5.27 19.05
N THR A 804 -13.45 5.37 18.08
CA THR A 804 -14.54 6.33 18.13
C THR A 804 -15.89 5.64 18.37
N PRO A 805 -16.70 6.08 19.35
CA PRO A 805 -18.02 5.51 19.63
C PRO A 805 -19.01 5.62 18.47
N GLY A 806 -18.88 6.64 17.62
CA GLY A 806 -19.72 6.80 16.42
C GLY A 806 -19.61 5.67 15.39
N TYR A 807 -18.67 4.73 15.55
CA TYR A 807 -18.44 3.60 14.63
C TYR A 807 -18.84 2.25 15.24
N VAL A 808 -19.63 2.22 16.31
CA VAL A 808 -20.13 0.96 16.92
C VAL A 808 -20.91 0.13 15.90
N ASN A 809 -21.75 0.74 15.07
CA ASN A 809 -22.52 0.00 14.06
C ASN A 809 -21.60 -0.73 13.08
N LEU A 810 -20.54 -0.07 12.60
CA LEU A 810 -19.56 -0.67 11.72
C LEU A 810 -18.79 -1.82 12.41
N ARG A 811 -18.35 -1.64 13.66
CA ARG A 811 -17.68 -2.72 14.40
C ARG A 811 -18.58 -3.93 14.61
N LYS A 812 -19.84 -3.71 14.98
CA LYS A 812 -20.85 -4.78 15.11
C LYS A 812 -21.10 -5.47 13.78
N PHE A 813 -21.15 -4.70 12.70
CA PHE A 813 -21.36 -5.23 11.36
C PHE A 813 -20.20 -6.15 10.95
N ILE A 814 -18.95 -5.67 11.06
CA ILE A 814 -17.73 -6.45 10.75
C ILE A 814 -17.66 -7.73 11.61
N HIS A 815 -17.84 -7.62 12.93
CA HIS A 815 -17.72 -8.76 13.84
C HIS A 815 -18.71 -9.90 13.55
N LYS A 816 -19.89 -9.60 12.99
CA LYS A 816 -20.88 -10.62 12.61
C LYS A 816 -20.47 -11.45 11.38
N LYS A 817 -19.44 -11.01 10.64
CA LYS A 817 -19.10 -11.54 9.31
C LYS A 817 -17.89 -12.48 9.33
N GLY A 818 -17.08 -12.44 10.37
CA GLY A 818 -15.99 -13.38 10.57
C GLY A 818 -14.85 -12.83 11.42
N THR A 819 -13.66 -13.36 11.17
CA THR A 819 -12.45 -13.00 11.94
C THR A 819 -11.81 -11.74 11.39
N SER A 820 -11.37 -10.86 12.29
CA SER A 820 -10.90 -9.51 11.97
C SER A 820 -9.55 -9.20 12.62
N TYR A 821 -8.64 -8.60 11.86
CA TYR A 821 -7.31 -8.19 12.29
C TYR A 821 -7.17 -6.68 12.14
N PHE A 822 -6.95 -5.99 13.26
CA PHE A 822 -6.82 -4.54 13.31
C PHE A 822 -5.40 -4.14 13.70
N SER A 823 -4.72 -3.38 12.84
CA SER A 823 -3.46 -2.74 13.19
C SER A 823 -3.57 -1.22 13.15
N SER A 824 -2.90 -0.50 14.05
CA SER A 824 -3.03 0.97 14.21
C SER A 824 -1.70 1.69 14.11
N TYR A 825 -1.67 2.86 13.46
CA TYR A 825 -0.45 3.62 13.18
C TYR A 825 -0.59 5.09 13.59
N ASN A 826 0.34 5.56 14.40
CA ASN A 826 0.38 6.94 14.86
C ASN A 826 0.91 7.88 13.75
N ILE A 827 0.81 9.19 13.98
CA ILE A 827 1.33 10.24 13.08
C ILE A 827 2.59 10.92 13.63
N HIS A 828 2.96 10.57 14.86
CA HIS A 828 4.15 11.06 15.53
C HIS A 828 4.89 9.85 16.14
N PRO A 829 6.21 9.69 15.91
CA PRO A 829 7.12 10.61 15.21
C PRO A 829 6.93 10.72 13.67
N CYS A 830 6.48 9.65 13.02
CA CYS A 830 6.24 9.61 11.58
C CYS A 830 4.80 9.17 11.26
N CYS A 831 4.36 9.35 10.00
CA CYS A 831 3.01 9.08 9.51
C CYS A 831 3.05 8.18 8.26
N LEU A 832 2.00 7.39 8.01
CA LEU A 832 1.98 6.47 6.86
C LEU A 832 1.83 7.21 5.52
N PHE A 833 1.00 8.26 5.49
CA PHE A 833 0.77 9.09 4.31
C PHE A 833 1.60 10.36 4.38
N GLU A 834 2.08 10.83 3.24
CA GLU A 834 2.82 12.08 3.13
C GLU A 834 1.89 13.27 2.93
N GLY A 835 2.26 14.42 3.46
CA GLY A 835 1.50 15.68 3.33
C GLY A 835 0.28 15.77 4.24
N VAL A 836 -0.54 14.72 4.33
CA VAL A 836 -1.67 14.64 5.26
C VAL A 836 -1.35 13.63 6.35
N HIS A 837 -1.74 13.95 7.58
CA HIS A 837 -1.42 13.15 8.76
C HIS A 837 -2.69 12.56 9.40
N PRO A 838 -3.47 11.73 8.67
CA PRO A 838 -4.53 10.97 9.32
C PRO A 838 -3.89 9.88 10.18
N ARG A 839 -4.50 9.61 11.34
CA ARG A 839 -4.18 8.42 12.12
C ARG A 839 -4.95 7.24 11.53
N LEU A 840 -4.24 6.17 11.21
CA LEU A 840 -4.73 5.13 10.34
C LEU A 840 -4.75 3.78 11.04
N ALA A 841 -5.62 2.91 10.54
CA ALA A 841 -5.68 1.51 10.87
C ALA A 841 -5.72 0.69 9.58
N ILE A 842 -5.09 -0.48 9.59
CA ILE A 842 -5.27 -1.49 8.54
C ILE A 842 -6.15 -2.59 9.12
N VAL A 843 -7.20 -2.94 8.38
CA VAL A 843 -8.20 -3.94 8.75
C VAL A 843 -8.16 -5.06 7.72
N ILE A 844 -7.86 -6.27 8.17
CA ILE A 844 -7.95 -7.49 7.35
C ILE A 844 -9.10 -8.33 7.91
N ASN A 845 -10.04 -8.74 7.07
CA ASN A 845 -11.14 -9.60 7.46
C ASN A 845 -11.12 -10.90 6.65
N THR A 846 -11.26 -12.02 7.34
CA THR A 846 -11.51 -13.33 6.73
C THR A 846 -12.98 -13.67 6.96
N LEU A 847 -13.74 -13.83 5.88
CA LEU A 847 -15.14 -14.22 5.98
C LEU A 847 -15.23 -15.68 6.37
N ASP A 848 -15.74 -15.89 7.58
CA ASP A 848 -16.03 -17.20 8.13
C ASP A 848 -17.12 -17.01 9.19
N SER A 849 -18.35 -17.39 8.88
CA SER A 849 -19.48 -17.25 9.80
C SER A 849 -19.36 -18.10 11.07
N ILE A 850 -18.37 -18.99 11.14
CA ILE A 850 -18.12 -19.87 12.29
C ILE A 850 -17.26 -19.16 13.34
N ASN A 851 -16.21 -18.44 12.93
CA ASN A 851 -15.24 -17.81 13.81
C ASN A 851 -15.30 -16.28 13.74
N ASN A 852 -15.64 -15.65 14.86
CA ASN A 852 -15.70 -14.18 14.97
C ASN A 852 -14.56 -13.63 15.84
N ASP A 853 -13.37 -14.20 15.71
CA ASP A 853 -12.21 -13.78 16.49
C ASP A 853 -11.79 -12.34 16.13
N VAL A 854 -11.28 -11.63 17.14
CA VAL A 854 -10.77 -10.26 16.96
C VAL A 854 -9.31 -10.25 17.36
N TYR A 855 -8.46 -9.89 16.41
CA TYR A 855 -7.04 -9.70 16.60
C TYR A 855 -6.71 -8.20 16.54
N VAL A 856 -5.89 -7.73 17.46
CA VAL A 856 -5.48 -6.32 17.55
C VAL A 856 -3.97 -6.21 17.62
N SER A 857 -3.42 -5.06 17.21
CA SER A 857 -2.02 -4.70 17.42
C SER A 857 -1.90 -3.54 18.40
N GLN A 858 -0.66 -3.29 18.86
CA GLN A 858 -0.31 -2.02 19.49
C GLN A 858 -0.48 -0.85 18.53
N TYR A 859 -0.45 0.35 19.08
CA TYR A 859 -0.43 1.56 18.29
C TYR A 859 1.01 1.87 17.88
N TYR A 860 1.37 1.65 16.62
CA TYR A 860 2.75 1.79 16.16
C TYR A 860 3.19 3.26 16.14
N LYS A 861 4.19 3.57 16.97
CA LYS A 861 5.04 4.77 16.87
C LYS A 861 6.35 4.36 16.21
N TRP A 862 6.81 5.14 15.23
CA TRP A 862 7.97 4.81 14.43
C TRP A 862 8.59 6.07 13.81
N THR A 863 9.85 5.98 13.44
CA THR A 863 10.66 7.02 12.80
C THR A 863 10.91 6.70 11.33
N VAL A 864 11.37 7.67 10.52
CA VAL A 864 11.58 7.47 9.07
C VAL A 864 12.54 6.30 8.78
N SER A 865 13.57 6.10 9.59
CA SER A 865 14.52 4.98 9.45
C SER A 865 13.89 3.60 9.68
N GLU A 866 12.76 3.54 10.38
CA GLU A 866 12.03 2.29 10.64
C GLU A 866 11.00 1.96 9.55
N ARG A 867 10.79 2.83 8.54
CA ARG A 867 9.76 2.63 7.51
C ARG A 867 9.85 1.28 6.82
N SER A 868 11.06 0.88 6.42
CA SER A 868 11.31 -0.35 5.66
C SER A 868 11.04 -1.64 6.45
N ILE A 869 10.97 -1.55 7.78
CA ILE A 869 10.76 -2.69 8.69
C ILE A 869 9.43 -2.62 9.45
N LEU A 870 8.66 -1.53 9.32
CA LEU A 870 7.42 -1.28 10.06
C LEU A 870 6.45 -2.45 9.98
N PHE A 871 6.05 -2.84 8.77
CA PHE A 871 5.10 -3.94 8.56
C PHE A 871 5.70 -5.33 8.86
N ARG A 872 7.03 -5.45 8.82
CA ARG A 872 7.76 -6.69 9.16
C ARG A 872 7.83 -6.93 10.67
N LYS A 873 7.61 -5.89 11.48
CA LYS A 873 7.49 -5.95 12.95
C LYS A 873 6.04 -6.02 13.43
N CYS A 874 5.06 -6.04 12.52
CA CYS A 874 3.66 -6.13 12.90
C CYS A 874 3.39 -7.36 13.76
N CYS A 875 2.55 -7.17 14.78
CA CYS A 875 2.26 -8.11 15.82
C CYS A 875 0.76 -8.03 16.11
N TYR A 876 0.10 -9.18 15.98
CA TYR A 876 -1.28 -9.35 16.38
C TYR A 876 -1.37 -10.21 17.64
N ILE A 877 -2.31 -9.86 18.51
CA ILE A 877 -2.74 -10.68 19.63
C ILE A 877 -4.24 -10.89 19.54
N LYS A 878 -4.69 -12.13 19.81
CA LYS A 878 -6.11 -12.43 19.95
C LYS A 878 -6.65 -11.70 21.18
N LEU A 879 -7.69 -10.88 20.99
CA LEU A 879 -8.38 -10.19 22.07
C LEU A 879 -9.10 -11.22 22.94
N ALA A 880 -8.94 -11.13 24.27
CA ALA A 880 -9.62 -12.04 25.18
C ALA A 880 -11.15 -11.97 24.98
N LEU A 881 -11.82 -13.12 24.98
CA LEU A 881 -13.26 -13.24 24.67
C LEU A 881 -14.10 -12.31 25.55
N GLU A 882 -13.75 -12.20 26.83
CA GLU A 882 -14.42 -11.35 27.80
C GLU A 882 -14.31 -9.87 27.47
N LEU A 883 -13.33 -9.44 26.67
CA LEU A 883 -13.12 -8.04 26.28
C LEU A 883 -13.82 -7.68 24.96
N VAL A 884 -14.17 -8.66 24.13
CA VAL A 884 -14.68 -8.46 22.76
C VAL A 884 -15.94 -7.61 22.75
N ASP A 885 -16.99 -8.00 23.48
CA ASP A 885 -18.27 -7.28 23.48
C ASP A 885 -18.14 -5.82 23.96
N SER A 886 -17.42 -5.58 25.06
CA SER A 886 -17.16 -4.22 25.54
C SER A 886 -16.37 -3.39 24.52
N SER A 887 -15.45 -4.03 23.79
CA SER A 887 -14.60 -3.34 22.80
C SER A 887 -15.39 -2.96 21.55
N ILE A 888 -16.25 -3.87 21.05
CA ILE A 888 -17.14 -3.59 19.92
C ILE A 888 -18.08 -2.43 20.23
N ASN A 889 -18.69 -2.44 21.42
CA ASN A 889 -19.62 -1.40 21.86
C ASN A 889 -18.93 -0.09 22.25
N ARG A 890 -17.62 -0.07 22.44
CA ARG A 890 -16.87 1.09 22.93
C ARG A 890 -15.70 1.46 22.02
N SER A 891 -14.58 0.77 22.17
CA SER A 891 -13.36 0.95 21.37
C SER A 891 -12.48 -0.29 21.50
N PHE A 892 -11.78 -0.66 20.43
CA PHE A 892 -10.79 -1.74 20.47
C PHE A 892 -9.50 -1.27 21.16
N PRO A 893 -8.95 -2.05 22.10
CA PRO A 893 -7.68 -1.73 22.73
C PRO A 893 -6.52 -1.96 21.75
N LYS A 894 -5.56 -1.03 21.70
CA LYS A 894 -4.34 -1.18 20.89
C LYS A 894 -3.24 -1.83 21.71
N ILE A 895 -3.19 -3.17 21.71
CA ILE A 895 -2.30 -3.99 22.55
C ILE A 895 -1.52 -5.00 21.71
N SER A 896 -0.35 -5.44 22.17
CA SER A 896 0.58 -6.30 21.41
C SER A 896 0.97 -7.60 22.10
N ASN A 897 0.56 -7.85 23.35
CA ASN A 897 0.96 -9.06 24.08
C ASN A 897 -0.11 -9.53 25.09
N ASN A 898 0.11 -10.73 25.64
CA ASN A 898 -0.82 -11.32 26.61
C ASN A 898 -0.80 -10.61 27.98
N ILE A 899 0.32 -10.00 28.38
CA ILE A 899 0.43 -9.20 29.62
C ILE A 899 -0.65 -8.11 29.61
N GLN A 900 -0.78 -7.40 28.50
CA GLN A 900 -1.80 -6.37 28.32
C GLN A 900 -3.24 -6.91 28.40
N ASN A 901 -3.52 -8.08 27.80
CA ASN A 901 -4.82 -8.75 27.96
C ASN A 901 -5.12 -9.04 29.43
N GLN A 902 -4.16 -9.59 30.18
CA GLN A 902 -4.33 -9.90 31.61
C GLN A 902 -4.58 -8.64 32.44
N ILE A 903 -3.86 -7.55 32.17
CA ILE A 903 -4.06 -6.26 32.83
C ILE A 903 -5.48 -5.72 32.54
N LEU A 904 -5.94 -5.72 31.29
CA LEU A 904 -7.30 -5.29 30.95
C LEU A 904 -8.37 -6.15 31.64
N LEU A 905 -8.18 -7.46 31.72
CA LEU A 905 -9.08 -8.36 32.44
C LEU A 905 -9.13 -8.04 33.94
N LYS A 906 -7.99 -7.73 34.56
CA LYS A 906 -7.93 -7.32 35.98
C LYS A 906 -8.62 -5.99 36.22
N ILE A 907 -8.41 -4.99 35.35
CA ILE A 907 -9.14 -3.72 35.40
C ILE A 907 -10.65 -3.98 35.27
N LYS A 908 -11.06 -4.81 34.30
CA LYS A 908 -12.48 -5.12 34.06
C LYS A 908 -13.19 -5.79 35.25
N ARG A 909 -12.45 -6.46 36.15
CA ARG A 909 -13.03 -7.11 37.34
C ARG A 909 -13.54 -6.13 38.39
N GLU A 910 -13.08 -4.88 38.39
CA GLU A 910 -13.53 -3.85 39.32
C GLU A 910 -14.98 -3.42 39.08
N LYS A 911 -15.51 -3.61 37.86
CA LYS A 911 -16.90 -3.37 37.40
C LYS A 911 -17.41 -1.93 37.50
N LYS A 912 -16.86 -1.09 38.38
CA LYS A 912 -17.26 0.31 38.57
C LYS A 912 -16.34 1.22 37.75
N PRO A 913 -16.83 1.91 36.71
CA PRO A 913 -16.06 2.95 36.02
C PRO A 913 -15.81 4.13 36.99
N ILE A 914 -14.67 4.81 36.89
CA ILE A 914 -14.33 5.96 37.74
C ILE A 914 -15.38 7.08 37.61
N GLY A 915 -16.01 7.20 36.44
CA GLY A 915 -17.16 8.09 36.20
C GLY A 915 -18.36 7.84 37.12
N TYR A 916 -18.53 6.62 37.65
CA TYR A 916 -19.59 6.28 38.63
C TYR A 916 -19.49 7.12 39.92
N TYR A 917 -18.28 7.55 40.28
CA TYR A 917 -18.02 8.31 41.50
C TYR A 917 -18.09 9.82 41.32
N GLN A 918 -18.39 10.30 40.10
CA GLN A 918 -18.59 11.73 39.86
C GLN A 918 -19.89 12.23 40.47
N MET A 919 -19.86 13.48 40.94
CA MET A 919 -21.01 14.15 41.54
C MET A 919 -21.17 15.57 41.00
N LYS A 920 -22.29 16.22 41.32
CA LYS A 920 -22.57 17.59 40.85
C LYS A 920 -21.83 18.67 41.66
N GLN A 921 -21.51 18.39 42.92
CA GLN A 921 -20.88 19.31 43.87
C GLN A 921 -19.86 18.53 44.68
N GLY A 922 -18.67 19.07 44.90
CA GLY A 922 -17.56 18.37 45.56
C GLY A 922 -16.23 19.05 45.25
N VAL A 923 -15.14 18.27 45.23
CA VAL A 923 -13.81 18.73 44.83
C VAL A 923 -13.67 18.63 43.32
N SER A 924 -13.24 19.73 42.71
CA SER A 924 -13.02 19.83 41.27
C SER A 924 -11.60 19.44 40.86
N PHE A 925 -11.50 18.74 39.75
CA PHE A 925 -10.28 18.44 39.03
C PHE A 925 -10.41 18.92 37.60
N TRP A 926 -9.29 19.35 36.99
CA TRP A 926 -9.28 19.80 35.61
C TRP A 926 -8.31 19.01 34.76
N TYR A 927 -8.60 18.84 33.48
CA TYR A 927 -7.66 18.27 32.51
C TYR A 927 -7.77 19.00 31.18
N ARG A 928 -6.69 19.00 30.40
CA ARG A 928 -6.71 19.47 29.01
C ARG A 928 -7.01 18.31 28.09
N ARG A 929 -7.78 18.54 27.04
CA ARG A 929 -8.08 17.50 26.04
C ARG A 929 -6.88 17.08 25.20
N ALA A 930 -5.84 17.89 25.08
CA ALA A 930 -4.68 17.52 24.27
C ALA A 930 -3.97 16.27 24.83
N PHE A 931 -3.78 15.25 24.00
CA PHE A 931 -3.02 14.06 24.38
C PHE A 931 -1.52 14.31 24.24
N GLY A 932 -0.73 13.96 25.26
CA GLY A 932 0.73 14.15 25.28
C GLY A 932 1.51 12.92 25.76
N ALA A 933 2.82 13.10 25.97
CA ALA A 933 3.69 12.08 26.58
C ALA A 933 3.25 11.69 28.01
N PHE A 934 2.56 12.60 28.70
CA PHE A 934 1.88 12.36 29.97
C PHE A 934 0.51 13.00 29.92
N ILE A 935 -0.43 12.46 30.68
CA ILE A 935 -1.74 13.06 30.88
C ILE A 935 -1.68 13.90 32.16
N LEU A 936 -2.07 15.16 32.05
CA LEU A 936 -2.04 16.11 33.15
C LEU A 936 -3.45 16.35 33.69
N PHE A 937 -3.61 16.07 34.98
CA PHE A 937 -4.76 16.48 35.76
C PHE A 937 -4.32 17.53 36.78
N TYR A 938 -5.21 18.46 37.07
CA TYR A 938 -4.93 19.56 37.95
C TYR A 938 -5.92 19.55 39.11
N ASP A 939 -5.40 19.57 40.33
CA ASP A 939 -6.13 19.86 41.56
C ASP A 939 -6.38 21.37 41.75
N LYS A 940 -5.73 22.20 40.93
CA LYS A 940 -5.92 23.66 40.83
C LYS A 940 -5.88 24.10 39.38
N LYS A 941 -6.75 25.01 38.96
CA LYS A 941 -6.77 25.48 37.56
C LYS A 941 -5.38 25.97 37.11
N PRO A 942 -4.85 25.50 35.97
CA PRO A 942 -3.58 25.98 35.46
C PRO A 942 -3.69 27.46 35.08
N LEU A 943 -2.64 28.23 35.36
CA LEU A 943 -2.62 29.67 35.11
C LEU A 943 -2.39 29.99 33.63
N MET A 944 -3.18 30.91 33.08
CA MET A 944 -3.02 31.45 31.74
C MET A 944 -3.39 32.94 31.74
N PHE A 945 -2.57 33.76 31.10
CA PHE A 945 -2.72 35.22 31.04
C PHE A 945 -2.77 35.70 29.59
N ASP A 946 -3.58 36.73 29.34
CA ASP A 946 -3.63 37.44 28.07
C ASP A 946 -2.56 38.53 27.96
N GLU A 947 -2.59 39.27 26.84
CA GLU A 947 -1.62 40.31 26.55
C GLU A 947 -1.69 41.55 27.46
N TYR A 948 -2.76 41.65 28.24
CA TYR A 948 -2.99 42.72 29.21
C TYR A 948 -2.75 42.24 30.65
N GLY A 949 -2.32 40.99 30.83
CA GLY A 949 -2.10 40.38 32.13
C GLY A 949 -3.37 39.88 32.83
N HIS A 950 -4.52 39.86 32.15
CA HIS A 950 -5.74 39.27 32.71
C HIS A 950 -5.66 37.75 32.68
N GLN A 951 -6.07 37.11 33.78
CA GLN A 951 -6.16 35.66 33.83
C GLN A 951 -7.33 35.18 32.98
N ILE A 952 -7.06 34.26 32.07
CA ILE A 952 -8.05 33.61 31.20
C ILE A 952 -8.08 32.10 31.43
N VAL A 953 -9.19 31.47 31.03
CA VAL A 953 -9.35 30.01 31.11
C VAL A 953 -8.94 29.40 29.76
N PRO A 954 -8.08 28.36 29.74
CA PRO A 954 -7.76 27.66 28.51
C PRO A 954 -9.02 27.05 27.86
N THR A 955 -9.18 27.24 26.55
CA THR A 955 -10.39 26.87 25.78
C THR A 955 -10.72 25.37 25.81
N GLU A 956 -9.71 24.51 26.00
CA GLU A 956 -9.83 23.05 26.02
C GLU A 956 -9.72 22.43 27.43
N LEU A 957 -9.89 23.24 28.48
CA LEU A 957 -9.90 22.76 29.87
C LEU A 957 -11.28 22.17 30.21
N LYS A 958 -11.32 20.95 30.73
CA LYS A 958 -12.53 20.25 31.19
C LYS A 958 -12.47 20.04 32.69
N GLU A 959 -13.63 20.02 33.34
CA GLU A 959 -13.79 19.86 34.78
C GLU A 959 -14.46 18.53 35.10
N LEU A 960 -14.00 17.88 36.17
CA LEU A 960 -14.60 16.70 36.79
C LEU A 960 -14.78 16.98 38.27
N VAL A 961 -15.86 16.49 38.87
CA VAL A 961 -16.17 16.77 40.28
C VAL A 961 -16.41 15.45 41.01
N PHE A 962 -15.71 15.27 42.13
CA PHE A 962 -15.74 14.06 42.96
C PHE A 962 -15.96 14.41 44.43
N ASP A 963 -16.33 13.40 45.22
CA ASP A 963 -16.41 13.53 46.68
C ASP A 963 -15.01 13.81 47.26
N GLU A 964 -14.91 14.78 48.17
CA GLU A 964 -13.68 15.15 48.87
C GLU A 964 -12.99 13.93 49.49
N LYS A 965 -13.77 12.95 49.93
CA LYS A 965 -13.27 11.73 50.56
C LYS A 965 -12.42 10.84 49.63
N TYR A 966 -12.43 11.08 48.31
CA TYR A 966 -11.62 10.37 47.30
C TYR A 966 -10.56 11.26 46.64
N GLN A 967 -10.45 12.54 47.00
CA GLN A 967 -9.59 13.53 46.33
C GLN A 967 -8.17 13.01 46.06
N ASP A 968 -7.54 12.47 47.10
CA ASP A 968 -6.17 11.95 47.02
C ASP A 968 -6.03 10.77 46.05
N ILE A 969 -7.01 9.87 46.02
CA ILE A 969 -6.98 8.67 45.18
C ILE A 969 -7.19 9.05 43.72
N ILE A 970 -8.11 9.98 43.46
CA ILE A 970 -8.39 10.48 42.11
C ILE A 970 -7.15 11.10 41.48
N LEU A 971 -6.43 11.95 42.24
CA LEU A 971 -5.21 12.58 41.73
C LEU A 971 -4.12 11.57 41.40
N ALA A 972 -3.94 10.56 42.26
CA ALA A 972 -2.98 9.48 42.04
C ALA A 972 -3.33 8.64 40.81
N VAL A 973 -4.58 8.17 40.71
CA VAL A 973 -5.03 7.32 39.61
C VAL A 973 -4.84 8.03 38.27
N TYR A 974 -5.26 9.29 38.15
CA TYR A 974 -5.19 10.00 36.88
C TYR A 974 -3.76 10.37 36.42
N HIS A 975 -2.77 10.40 37.32
CA HIS A 975 -1.37 10.59 36.95
C HIS A 975 -0.58 9.29 36.79
N SER A 976 -1.17 8.15 37.14
CA SER A 976 -0.52 6.85 37.06
C SER A 976 -0.14 6.48 35.63
N SER A 977 0.94 5.72 35.46
CA SER A 977 1.28 5.13 34.16
C SER A 977 0.23 4.12 33.72
N LEU A 978 -0.46 3.46 34.66
CA LEU A 978 -1.59 2.59 34.37
C LEU A 978 -2.73 3.32 33.65
N PHE A 979 -3.13 4.48 34.15
CA PHE A 979 -4.17 5.30 33.54
C PHE A 979 -3.72 5.88 32.19
N TYR A 980 -2.45 6.31 32.09
CA TYR A 980 -1.85 6.72 30.82
C TYR A 980 -1.98 5.61 29.76
N TRP A 981 -1.50 4.41 30.08
CA TRP A 981 -1.54 3.26 29.19
C TRP A 981 -2.97 2.88 28.79
N PHE A 982 -3.91 2.87 29.74
CA PHE A 982 -5.31 2.58 29.46
C PHE A 982 -5.90 3.60 28.48
N THR A 983 -5.74 4.89 28.76
CA THR A 983 -6.26 5.97 27.91
C THR A 983 -5.62 5.94 26.53
N TYR A 984 -4.31 5.71 26.46
CA TYR A 984 -3.57 5.54 25.20
C TYR A 984 -4.13 4.36 24.38
N SER A 985 -4.37 3.22 25.05
CA SER A 985 -4.86 1.99 24.41
C SER A 985 -6.26 2.13 23.81
N PHE A 986 -7.12 3.02 24.31
CA PHE A 986 -8.48 3.18 23.80
C PHE A 986 -8.72 4.45 22.97
N SER A 987 -7.94 5.51 23.17
CA SER A 987 -8.13 6.79 22.48
C SER A 987 -7.66 6.80 21.02
N ASP A 988 -7.95 7.90 20.33
CA ASP A 988 -7.33 8.23 19.05
C ASP A 988 -5.91 8.82 19.22
N CYS A 989 -5.42 9.03 20.45
CA CYS A 989 -4.15 9.71 20.77
C CYS A 989 -4.02 11.11 20.18
N ARG A 990 -5.14 11.79 19.90
CA ARG A 990 -5.21 13.21 19.57
C ARG A 990 -5.86 13.98 20.71
N ASN A 991 -7.07 13.56 21.09
CA ASN A 991 -7.82 14.21 22.13
C ASN A 991 -8.30 13.20 23.17
N ILE A 992 -8.07 13.53 24.44
CA ILE A 992 -8.68 12.87 25.58
C ILE A 992 -10.14 13.29 25.62
N ASN A 993 -11.04 12.36 25.33
CA ASN A 993 -12.47 12.59 25.40
C ASN A 993 -13.04 12.07 26.72
N LYS A 994 -14.18 12.64 27.12
CA LYS A 994 -14.83 12.34 28.40
C LYS A 994 -14.91 10.83 28.71
N PRO A 995 -15.29 9.95 27.78
CA PRO A 995 -15.37 8.53 28.10
C PRO A 995 -14.02 7.86 28.39
N GLU A 996 -12.94 8.30 27.74
CA GLU A 996 -11.60 7.72 27.99
C GLU A 996 -11.15 8.01 29.42
N VAL A 997 -11.65 9.10 30.01
CA VAL A 997 -11.43 9.47 31.41
C VAL A 997 -12.39 8.74 32.35
N GLU A 998 -13.62 8.51 31.94
CA GLU A 998 -14.68 7.96 32.79
C GLU A 998 -14.74 6.44 32.83
N ASP A 999 -14.35 5.77 31.75
CA ASP A 999 -14.51 4.33 31.57
C ASP A 999 -13.46 3.50 32.32
N PHE A 1000 -12.42 4.13 32.87
CA PHE A 1000 -11.38 3.45 33.66
C PHE A 1000 -11.99 2.79 34.90
N GLN A 1001 -11.89 1.47 35.02
CA GLN A 1001 -12.58 0.74 36.08
C GLN A 1001 -11.75 0.62 37.36
N ILE A 1002 -12.33 1.09 38.46
CA ILE A 1002 -11.70 1.06 39.80
C ILE A 1002 -12.77 1.13 40.90
N ASN A 1003 -12.65 0.28 41.92
CA ASN A 1003 -13.45 0.40 43.14
C ASN A 1003 -12.77 1.34 44.14
N LEU A 1004 -13.11 2.62 44.08
CA LEU A 1004 -12.53 3.64 44.97
C LEU A 1004 -12.79 3.37 46.46
N ASP A 1005 -13.86 2.66 46.80
CA ASP A 1005 -14.16 2.31 48.20
C ASP A 1005 -13.13 1.32 48.75
N THR A 1006 -12.81 0.30 47.97
CA THR A 1006 -11.82 -0.73 48.34
C THR A 1006 -10.40 -0.15 48.34
N CYS A 1007 -10.07 0.64 47.31
CA CYS A 1007 -8.77 1.31 47.22
C CYS A 1007 -8.55 2.25 48.41
N LYS A 1008 -9.59 3.00 48.81
CA LYS A 1008 -9.54 3.85 50.00
C LYS A 1008 -9.33 3.05 51.29
N GLN A 1009 -10.08 1.98 51.49
CA GLN A 1009 -9.97 1.15 52.70
C GLN A 1009 -8.54 0.62 52.89
N ASN A 1010 -7.88 0.20 51.80
CA ASN A 1010 -6.58 -0.45 51.87
C ASN A 1010 -5.39 0.52 51.80
N TYR A 1011 -5.51 1.63 51.06
CA TYR A 1011 -4.36 2.45 50.66
C TYR A 1011 -4.49 3.96 50.90
N SER A 1012 -5.58 4.45 51.50
CA SER A 1012 -5.87 5.89 51.66
C SER A 1012 -4.70 6.70 52.23
N ARG A 1013 -4.04 6.24 53.31
CA ARG A 1013 -2.92 6.98 53.92
C ARG A 1013 -1.70 7.08 52.99
N LEU A 1014 -1.37 6.00 52.30
CA LEU A 1014 -0.20 5.93 51.42
C LEU A 1014 -0.43 6.75 50.14
N LEU A 1015 -1.60 6.58 49.52
CA LEU A 1015 -1.99 7.36 48.34
C LEU A 1015 -2.14 8.84 48.66
N GLY A 1016 -2.70 9.21 49.82
CA GLY A 1016 -2.76 10.60 50.27
C GLY A 1016 -1.38 11.26 50.40
N SER A 1017 -0.41 10.54 50.98
CA SER A 1017 0.96 11.03 51.07
C SER A 1017 1.61 11.23 49.70
N LEU A 1018 1.45 10.25 48.80
CA LEU A 1018 2.01 10.30 47.44
C LEU A 1018 1.35 11.38 46.59
N SER A 1019 0.03 11.54 46.64
CA SER A 1019 -0.72 12.56 45.91
C SER A 1019 -0.34 13.98 46.34
N LEU A 1020 -0.16 14.21 47.65
CA LEU A 1020 0.33 15.49 48.14
C LEU A 1020 1.76 15.77 47.66
N LYS A 1021 2.63 14.75 47.67
CA LYS A 1021 4.01 14.86 47.18
C LYS A 1021 4.01 15.16 45.68
N LEU A 1022 3.20 14.45 44.90
CA LEU A 1022 3.05 14.63 43.46
C LEU A 1022 2.54 16.03 43.11
N SER A 1023 1.47 16.50 43.76
CA SER A 1023 0.94 17.85 43.53
C SER A 1023 2.01 18.93 43.77
N LYS A 1024 2.75 18.84 44.88
CA LYS A 1024 3.85 19.78 45.18
C LYS A 1024 4.97 19.71 44.16
N ASP A 1025 5.38 18.50 43.77
CA ASP A 1025 6.47 18.28 42.83
C ASP A 1025 6.12 18.75 41.41
N LEU A 1026 4.90 18.50 40.94
CA LEU A 1026 4.40 19.02 39.67
C LEU A 1026 4.40 20.55 39.64
N GLN A 1027 3.99 21.20 40.73
CA GLN A 1027 4.03 22.66 40.84
C GLN A 1027 5.47 23.19 40.82
N ALA A 1028 6.39 22.55 41.55
CA ALA A 1028 7.81 22.91 41.53
C ALA A 1028 8.45 22.73 40.15
N ASN A 1029 8.00 21.71 39.41
CA ASN A 1029 8.41 21.40 38.04
C ASN A 1029 7.49 22.02 36.98
N SER A 1030 6.89 23.17 37.27
CA SER A 1030 6.12 23.95 36.31
C SER A 1030 6.87 25.23 35.90
N GLN A 1031 6.69 25.68 34.66
CA GLN A 1031 7.28 26.93 34.17
C GLN A 1031 6.29 27.69 33.29
N PHE A 1032 6.43 29.00 33.21
CA PHE A 1032 5.63 29.79 32.29
C PHE A 1032 6.24 29.75 30.89
N LEU A 1033 5.42 29.44 29.90
CA LEU A 1033 5.74 29.57 28.48
C LEU A 1033 4.96 30.73 27.87
N GLU A 1034 5.60 31.42 26.93
CA GLU A 1034 5.01 32.53 26.19
C GLU A 1034 4.87 32.17 24.72
N TYR A 1035 3.68 32.37 24.17
CA TYR A 1035 3.36 32.08 22.78
C TYR A 1035 2.70 33.29 22.14
N ASN A 1036 3.10 33.62 20.93
CA ASN A 1036 2.47 34.65 20.14
C ASN A 1036 1.41 34.01 19.23
N TYR A 1037 0.14 34.26 19.52
CA TYR A 1037 -0.98 33.83 18.67
C TYR A 1037 -1.40 34.97 17.75
N SER A 1038 -2.14 34.65 16.68
CA SER A 1038 -2.76 35.68 15.82
C SER A 1038 -3.71 36.62 16.57
N SER A 1039 -4.16 36.23 17.78
CA SER A 1039 -5.00 36.99 18.69
C SER A 1039 -4.24 37.66 19.85
N GLY A 1040 -2.91 37.78 19.74
CA GLY A 1040 -2.03 38.39 20.74
C GLY A 1040 -1.14 37.41 21.49
N TRP A 1041 -0.21 37.95 22.30
CA TRP A 1041 0.65 37.14 23.16
C TRP A 1041 -0.16 36.49 24.30
N ARG A 1042 0.18 35.24 24.62
CA ARG A 1042 -0.37 34.49 25.75
C ARG A 1042 0.78 33.92 26.59
N ARG A 1043 0.61 33.96 27.91
CA ARG A 1043 1.51 33.31 28.87
C ARG A 1043 0.77 32.21 29.61
N PHE A 1044 1.25 30.98 29.58
CA PHE A 1044 0.61 29.87 30.29
C PHE A 1044 1.59 29.04 31.11
N GLN A 1045 1.11 28.49 32.23
CA GLN A 1045 1.85 27.57 33.08
C GLN A 1045 1.89 26.18 32.45
N ALA A 1046 3.08 25.73 32.06
CA ALA A 1046 3.37 24.40 31.55
C ALA A 1046 3.96 23.52 32.67
N PHE A 1047 3.58 22.24 32.70
CA PHE A 1047 4.01 21.28 33.71
C PHE A 1047 4.87 20.19 33.07
N TYR A 1048 5.92 19.73 33.76
CA TYR A 1048 6.85 18.71 33.27
C TYR A 1048 6.75 17.42 34.10
N PRO A 1049 5.66 16.65 33.98
CA PRO A 1049 5.41 15.46 34.80
C PRO A 1049 6.47 14.36 34.68
N ARG A 1050 7.31 14.37 33.63
CA ARG A 1050 8.48 13.49 33.53
C ARG A 1050 9.44 13.62 34.71
N LYS A 1051 9.58 14.82 35.28
CA LYS A 1051 10.42 15.07 36.48
C LYS A 1051 9.82 14.47 37.76
N SER A 1052 8.52 14.20 37.76
CA SER A 1052 7.80 13.59 38.87
C SER A 1052 7.63 12.07 38.70
N LYS A 1053 8.23 11.47 37.67
CA LYS A 1053 8.10 10.03 37.35
C LYS A 1053 8.41 9.09 38.54
N PRO A 1054 9.44 9.33 39.38
CA PRO A 1054 9.67 8.48 40.55
C PRO A 1054 8.50 8.42 41.54
N ILE A 1055 7.73 9.52 41.67
CA ILE A 1055 6.53 9.55 42.52
C ILE A 1055 5.38 8.80 41.85
N ILE A 1056 5.24 8.96 40.53
CA ILE A 1056 4.25 8.23 39.72
C ILE A 1056 4.50 6.72 39.82
N ASP A 1057 5.75 6.27 39.83
CA ASP A 1057 6.10 4.85 39.92
C ASP A 1057 5.72 4.23 41.28
N GLU A 1058 5.86 4.98 42.37
CA GLU A 1058 5.36 4.55 43.68
C GLU A 1058 3.83 4.47 43.73
N ILE A 1059 3.12 5.34 42.99
CA ILE A 1059 1.67 5.25 42.82
C ILE A 1059 1.31 3.98 42.04
N ASP A 1060 1.99 3.72 40.92
CA ASP A 1060 1.77 2.52 40.10
C ASP A 1060 2.04 1.21 40.90
N LYS A 1061 3.04 1.20 41.80
CA LYS A 1061 3.28 0.07 42.73
C LYS A 1061 2.07 -0.21 43.65
N LEU A 1062 1.39 0.82 44.15
CA LEU A 1062 0.19 0.64 44.98
C LEU A 1062 -1.01 0.20 44.15
N LEU A 1063 -1.20 0.77 42.96
CA LEU A 1063 -2.26 0.36 42.05
C LEU A 1063 -2.08 -1.10 41.61
N ALA A 1064 -0.85 -1.53 41.32
CA ALA A 1064 -0.54 -2.92 41.04
C ALA A 1064 -0.99 -3.86 42.17
N ARG A 1065 -0.75 -3.49 43.43
CA ARG A 1065 -1.25 -4.28 44.58
C ARG A 1065 -2.77 -4.28 44.68
N HIS A 1066 -3.43 -3.18 44.31
CA HIS A 1066 -4.90 -3.10 44.29
C HIS A 1066 -5.50 -4.04 43.25
N TYR A 1067 -4.98 -4.06 42.02
CA TYR A 1067 -5.47 -4.91 40.94
C TYR A 1067 -4.91 -6.34 40.96
N GLY A 1068 -3.93 -6.64 41.83
CA GLY A 1068 -3.26 -7.94 41.89
C GLY A 1068 -2.34 -8.20 40.70
N PHE A 1069 -1.53 -7.21 40.33
CA PHE A 1069 -0.54 -7.36 39.26
C PHE A 1069 0.66 -8.20 39.69
N THR A 1070 1.24 -8.93 38.74
CA THR A 1070 2.56 -9.57 38.88
C THR A 1070 3.67 -8.51 38.80
N GLU A 1071 4.89 -8.86 39.20
CA GLU A 1071 6.04 -7.95 39.02
C GLU A 1071 6.28 -7.61 37.54
N GLU A 1072 6.02 -8.55 36.62
CA GLU A 1072 6.15 -8.35 35.18
C GLU A 1072 5.08 -7.40 34.62
N GLU A 1073 3.83 -7.52 35.05
CA GLU A 1073 2.76 -6.59 34.68
C GLU A 1073 3.02 -5.17 35.19
N LEU A 1074 3.58 -5.04 36.42
CA LEU A 1074 3.99 -3.76 36.97
C LEU A 1074 5.17 -3.15 36.19
N ASP A 1075 6.20 -3.94 35.89
CA ASP A 1075 7.34 -3.49 35.06
C ASP A 1075 6.89 -3.01 33.68
N PHE A 1076 5.96 -3.74 33.05
CA PHE A 1076 5.35 -3.32 31.80
C PHE A 1076 4.67 -1.96 31.91
N ILE A 1077 3.82 -1.75 32.93
CA ILE A 1077 3.06 -0.50 33.08
C ILE A 1077 3.96 0.70 33.38
N ILE A 1078 4.91 0.55 34.30
CA ILE A 1078 5.84 1.63 34.68
C ILE A 1078 6.65 2.10 33.46
N ASN A 1079 7.03 1.17 32.58
CA ASN A 1079 7.91 1.43 31.44
C ASN A 1079 7.16 1.52 30.10
N TYR A 1080 5.82 1.52 30.10
CA TYR A 1080 5.06 1.63 28.87
C TYR A 1080 5.39 2.94 28.15
N ASP A 1081 5.80 2.82 26.88
CA ASP A 1081 6.22 3.94 26.02
C ASP A 1081 7.35 4.81 26.60
N ILE A 1082 8.18 4.26 27.50
CA ILE A 1082 9.18 5.04 28.25
C ILE A 1082 10.09 5.89 27.34
N LYS A 1083 10.50 5.35 26.18
CA LYS A 1083 11.32 6.06 25.19
C LYS A 1083 10.69 7.35 24.67
N TYR A 1084 9.38 7.35 24.49
CA TYR A 1084 8.62 8.51 24.04
C TYR A 1084 8.18 9.42 25.19
N ARG A 1085 8.04 8.86 26.39
CA ARG A 1085 7.63 9.61 27.57
C ARG A 1085 8.77 10.48 28.11
N MET A 1086 9.97 9.92 28.15
CA MET A 1086 11.15 10.61 28.70
C MET A 1086 11.92 11.42 27.65
N GLY A 1087 11.97 10.98 26.39
CA GLY A 1087 12.71 11.66 25.32
C GLY A 1087 14.23 11.48 25.44
N ASP A 1088 15.01 12.50 25.05
CA ASP A 1088 16.49 12.43 25.02
C ASP A 1088 17.14 12.27 26.41
N GLU A 1089 16.42 12.57 27.49
CA GLU A 1089 16.86 12.33 28.88
C GLU A 1089 17.15 10.84 29.17
N LEU A 1090 16.68 9.90 28.33
CA LEU A 1090 17.08 8.48 28.41
C LEU A 1090 18.51 8.20 27.93
N ASN A 1091 19.12 9.14 27.22
CA ASN A 1091 20.51 9.07 26.77
C ASN A 1091 21.44 9.93 27.64
N GLU A 1092 20.89 10.68 28.60
CA GLU A 1092 21.62 11.55 29.54
C GLU A 1092 21.60 10.95 30.94
N GLU A 1093 22.25 9.81 31.14
CA GLU A 1093 22.79 9.41 32.46
C GLU A 1093 24.22 8.88 32.32
#